data_AF-A0A0V0WLA8-F1
#
_entry.id   AF-A0A0V0WLA8-F1
#
_cell.length_a   1.000
_cell.length_b   1.000
_cell.length_c   1.000
_cell.angle_alpha   90.00
_cell.angle_beta   90.00
_cell.angle_gamma   90.00
#
_symmetry.space_group_name_H-M   'P 1'
#
loop_
_entity.id
_entity.type
_entity.pdbx_description
1 polymer ?
#
loop_
_entity_poly.entity_id
_entity_poly.type
_entity_poly.pdbx_seq_one_letter_code
_entity_poly.pdbx_strand_id
1 'polypeptide(L)'
;MFPVIMNFLRTNYLIAFGPNVYGIRSASPETSFIKYNENALERFGNLSCWWLHFSYALIKYISPFWICHWLRSIPDYEFQTVSRYFFTAVSICSLVYVSRYFGRRFNAKYVQFAEHLSQCYFTISSDNSECYQLLRQYEYDFTHFPTEYTWNDLFDGEKVKQRRFLESEPLLQNGSSLNARFNAVLSWLLANTIGIRLLYPASMSWFHNSVQFYLRQGRLQLFDEFRGIRYKIRDKDGEYIDCMLFDRRDSKSFSNGNILVITCEGNAGFYEIGLPRCPLEANFSVLAWNHPGFGSSTGMPWPKNEQNAIDVVIQFALSKGFKEEDIFIYAWSIGAYPATWAAMNYPNMRGLFLDATFDDVLPLALSIFPSSLSALVKSTVRTYMNLDVAEQLKQYDGPVTFVRRFRDEILSTDHSSLNEQMRSIRTNFLINIFLKNRYPSVFKDDVALEWLSYTPTERAVNFARLEDVAEKLFGSTSASEFVKNDQTMATLTREELLSVASANFTSPPNERTLFFHDHAQRRMCLLQVGGSHFRGVMHTAGSNKTFNFELPSSEMISSLKISPNCKAVAFEQSQNIIKFVSFGERQQSFLVSDLDSSGASKILGFEWLKSGDILIVSYCEISVYQFVEQKHCLRRLRSVRICTNAYVYSPDCDLLITWTHGRSTTFTVFRIKNSAVLQKFSKFEVEHVCNVAKSQPLMERQVIAAEIYNNLYVGVLLTNLMLYSSGCVQVQLYPVQKKVPQSRLSSSVSTAKVTDILVVNKVGKFAVHVVDNLFLMHQQQLQATFVFDISSDCFSIKDGIKYHFPLFQVKLQPPILSTSSSLSSVSTSSLSHFDNFSFELYCPNWIFYQPDIIVDAKQGCLWRLVFNFQYAESVISSKTKLIAFLIRRNNAGDVVQKLLLRWLRQRALNIQELRDIFDRINIIFSPKNKDEKTDRTPLTQNETIEKVFQPLSTLEETDQLWLAKNLLQYVQSLLNFDITVDAEVWKLLVVLLAEADEFQLLQEMLYQRVFPDLKPLALALVSFAAKNESCFHLALHILMHRKNSAIEVCEILLEQKDIISALKYARHLDAVDPVIALKLIEAAKKSNNPLMFYSVFQFFEKDTNFSKQLQAASPKEWDAFQAYYEKLRNDGAAA
;
A
#
# COMPACT_ATOMS: atom_id res chain seq x y z
N MET A 1 -37.23 -51.63 28.09
CA MET A 1 -38.33 -50.67 28.36
C MET A 1 -37.86 -49.48 29.21
N PHE A 2 -37.21 -49.70 30.36
CA PHE A 2 -36.71 -48.63 31.24
C PHE A 2 -35.77 -47.58 30.58
N PRO A 3 -34.79 -47.96 29.71
CA PRO A 3 -33.91 -46.97 29.06
C PRO A 3 -34.63 -46.06 28.07
N VAL A 4 -35.65 -46.57 27.39
CA VAL A 4 -36.46 -45.82 26.41
C VAL A 4 -37.33 -44.78 27.12
N ILE A 5 -37.96 -45.17 28.24
CA ILE A 5 -38.75 -44.24 29.08
C ILE A 5 -37.85 -43.15 29.65
N MET A 6 -36.65 -43.51 30.14
CA MET A 6 -35.69 -42.53 30.65
C MET A 6 -35.19 -41.56 29.58
N ASN A 7 -34.88 -42.05 28.37
CA ASN A 7 -34.48 -41.17 27.25
C ASN A 7 -35.62 -40.22 26.83
N PHE A 8 -36.86 -40.72 26.80
CA PHE A 8 -38.04 -39.91 26.53
C PHE A 8 -38.23 -38.81 27.58
N LEU A 9 -38.14 -39.14 28.87
CA LEU A 9 -38.27 -38.16 29.97
C LEU A 9 -37.15 -37.10 29.90
N ARG A 10 -35.91 -37.50 29.62
CA ARG A 10 -34.76 -36.60 29.50
C ARG A 10 -34.87 -35.66 28.29
N THR A 11 -35.26 -36.19 27.14
CA THR A 11 -35.47 -35.38 25.94
C THR A 11 -36.53 -34.31 26.22
N ASN A 12 -37.64 -34.68 26.86
CA ASN A 12 -38.68 -33.72 27.24
C ASN A 12 -38.20 -32.71 28.30
N TYR A 13 -37.35 -33.13 29.24
CA TYR A 13 -36.70 -32.22 30.17
C TYR A 13 -35.80 -31.20 29.44
N LEU A 14 -34.99 -31.64 28.47
CA LEU A 14 -34.14 -30.76 27.65
C LEU A 14 -34.95 -29.84 26.72
N ILE A 15 -36.14 -30.26 26.29
CA ILE A 15 -37.07 -29.40 25.55
C ILE A 15 -37.56 -28.25 26.45
N ALA A 16 -37.91 -28.53 27.72
CA ALA A 16 -38.37 -27.50 28.65
C ALA A 16 -37.23 -26.60 29.17
N PHE A 17 -36.14 -27.21 29.66
CA PHE A 17 -35.11 -26.56 30.46
C PHE A 17 -33.71 -26.55 29.82
N GLY A 18 -33.54 -27.25 28.70
CA GLY A 18 -32.24 -27.39 28.03
C GLY A 18 -31.75 -26.12 27.32
N PRO A 19 -30.55 -26.18 26.73
CA PRO A 19 -29.81 -25.01 26.25
C PRO A 19 -30.47 -24.37 25.03
N ASN A 20 -30.24 -23.08 24.81
CA ASN A 20 -30.59 -22.43 23.56
C ASN A 20 -29.67 -22.90 22.43
N VAL A 21 -30.24 -23.05 21.22
CA VAL A 21 -29.50 -23.33 19.99
C VAL A 21 -29.42 -22.06 19.17
N TYR A 22 -28.25 -21.78 18.62
CA TYR A 22 -27.94 -20.57 17.86
C TYR A 22 -27.68 -20.87 16.38
N GLY A 23 -27.09 -22.02 16.08
CA GLY A 23 -26.78 -22.44 14.72
C GLY A 23 -26.80 -23.95 14.57
N ILE A 24 -27.09 -24.41 13.35
CA ILE A 24 -27.10 -25.83 12.98
C ILE A 24 -26.36 -25.98 11.66
N ARG A 25 -25.45 -26.93 11.58
CA ARG A 25 -24.67 -27.25 10.40
C ARG A 25 -25.57 -27.94 9.35
N SER A 26 -25.49 -27.47 8.11
CA SER A 26 -26.25 -28.07 7.01
C SER A 26 -25.72 -29.48 6.68
N ALA A 27 -26.60 -30.36 6.19
CA ALA A 27 -26.28 -31.78 5.94
C ALA A 27 -25.32 -32.03 4.76
N SER A 28 -24.96 -31.00 3.98
CA SER A 28 -23.99 -31.14 2.90
C SER A 28 -22.56 -30.91 3.43
N PRO A 29 -21.56 -31.73 3.04
CA PRO A 29 -20.20 -31.68 3.57
C PRO A 29 -19.43 -30.38 3.23
N GLU A 30 -20.01 -29.45 2.48
CA GLU A 30 -19.37 -28.21 2.03
C GLU A 30 -20.10 -26.91 2.44
N THR A 31 -21.10 -26.95 3.32
CA THR A 31 -21.92 -25.76 3.65
C THR A 31 -21.84 -25.27 5.09
N SER A 32 -21.92 -23.94 5.22
CA SER A 32 -21.87 -23.10 6.42
C SER A 32 -22.90 -23.42 7.50
N PHE A 33 -22.68 -22.92 8.72
CA PHE A 33 -23.68 -22.93 9.78
C PHE A 33 -24.90 -22.08 9.39
N ILE A 34 -26.09 -22.66 9.48
CA ILE A 34 -27.34 -21.94 9.28
C ILE A 34 -27.86 -21.49 10.64
N LYS A 35 -28.23 -20.22 10.76
CA LYS A 35 -28.84 -19.67 11.97
C LYS A 35 -30.09 -20.48 12.37
N TYR A 36 -30.17 -20.87 13.63
CA TYR A 36 -31.35 -21.53 14.17
C TYR A 36 -32.52 -20.54 14.25
N ASN A 37 -33.66 -20.92 13.67
CA ASN A 37 -34.88 -20.12 13.68
C ASN A 37 -35.84 -20.66 14.74
N GLU A 38 -35.93 -19.93 15.84
CA GLU A 38 -36.95 -20.12 16.87
C GLU A 38 -38.32 -19.66 16.37
N ASN A 39 -39.39 -20.36 16.74
CA ASN A 39 -40.76 -19.90 16.48
C ASN A 39 -41.19 -18.85 17.53
N ALA A 40 -42.32 -18.19 17.29
CA ALA A 40 -42.79 -17.09 18.15
C ALA A 40 -42.96 -17.51 19.63
N LEU A 41 -43.43 -18.74 19.88
CA LEU A 41 -43.67 -19.24 21.22
C LEU A 41 -42.36 -19.57 21.96
N GLU A 42 -41.40 -20.19 21.27
CA GLU A 42 -40.05 -20.40 21.78
C GLU A 42 -39.35 -19.07 22.05
N ARG A 43 -39.43 -18.11 21.13
CA ARG A 43 -38.84 -16.77 21.28
C ARG A 43 -39.40 -16.03 22.50
N PHE A 44 -40.72 -16.09 22.70
CA PHE A 44 -41.36 -15.52 23.89
C PHE A 44 -40.85 -16.20 25.18
N GLY A 45 -40.78 -17.54 25.18
CA GLY A 45 -40.23 -18.30 26.31
C GLY A 45 -38.77 -17.95 26.61
N ASN A 46 -37.92 -17.90 25.59
CA ASN A 46 -36.50 -17.56 25.70
C ASN A 46 -36.29 -16.14 26.23
N LEU A 47 -37.02 -15.15 25.69
CA LEU A 47 -36.96 -13.76 26.13
C LEU A 47 -37.45 -13.60 27.57
N SER A 48 -38.53 -14.30 27.94
CA SER A 48 -39.10 -14.25 29.29
C SER A 48 -38.18 -14.94 30.30
N CYS A 49 -37.54 -16.05 29.94
CA CYS A 49 -36.48 -16.67 30.75
C CYS A 49 -35.34 -15.68 30.99
N TRP A 50 -34.88 -14.96 29.95
CA TRP A 50 -33.83 -13.96 30.11
C TRP A 50 -34.20 -12.86 31.11
N TRP A 51 -35.42 -12.31 31.01
CA TRP A 51 -35.93 -11.32 31.96
C TRP A 51 -36.02 -11.86 33.39
N LEU A 52 -36.47 -13.11 33.58
CA LEU A 52 -36.50 -13.74 34.91
C LEU A 52 -35.10 -13.86 35.52
N HIS A 53 -34.10 -14.27 34.74
CA HIS A 53 -32.70 -14.35 35.21
C HIS A 53 -32.11 -12.97 35.49
N PHE A 54 -32.41 -11.98 34.65
CA PHE A 54 -32.01 -10.59 34.87
C PHE A 54 -32.62 -10.03 36.15
N SER A 55 -33.92 -10.21 36.37
CA SER A 55 -34.62 -9.79 37.58
C SER A 55 -34.06 -10.48 38.82
N TYR A 56 -33.78 -11.79 38.75
CA TYR A 56 -33.14 -12.52 39.85
C TYR A 56 -31.75 -11.97 40.18
N ALA A 57 -30.91 -11.71 39.16
CA ALA A 57 -29.60 -11.12 39.34
C ALA A 57 -29.69 -9.71 39.95
N LEU A 58 -30.59 -8.87 39.44
CA LEU A 58 -30.85 -7.53 39.97
C LEU A 58 -31.29 -7.57 41.43
N ILE A 59 -32.23 -8.46 41.77
CA ILE A 59 -32.68 -8.68 43.15
C ILE A 59 -31.50 -9.09 44.03
N LYS A 60 -30.62 -9.99 43.56
CA LYS A 60 -29.41 -10.39 44.31
C LYS A 60 -28.45 -9.23 44.57
N TYR A 61 -28.32 -8.27 43.63
CA TYR A 61 -27.47 -7.09 43.81
C TYR A 61 -28.09 -6.04 44.73
N ILE A 62 -29.40 -5.85 44.70
CA ILE A 62 -30.10 -4.86 45.53
C ILE A 62 -30.50 -5.46 46.90
N SER A 63 -30.49 -6.79 47.06
CA SER A 63 -30.92 -7.46 48.28
C SER A 63 -30.22 -6.98 49.56
N PRO A 64 -28.92 -6.60 49.59
CA PRO A 64 -28.32 -6.06 50.81
C PRO A 64 -28.96 -4.74 51.25
N PHE A 65 -29.35 -3.86 50.31
CA PHE A 65 -30.05 -2.62 50.61
C PHE A 65 -31.46 -2.89 51.14
N TRP A 66 -32.18 -3.84 50.53
CA TRP A 66 -33.50 -4.26 50.98
C TRP A 66 -33.45 -4.96 52.34
N ILE A 67 -32.45 -5.81 52.60
CA ILE A 67 -32.24 -6.47 53.89
C ILE A 67 -31.92 -5.43 54.97
N CYS A 68 -31.07 -4.44 54.70
CA CYS A 68 -30.82 -3.33 55.64
C CYS A 68 -32.07 -2.48 55.91
N HIS A 69 -32.95 -2.31 54.92
CA HIS A 69 -34.23 -1.65 55.09
C HIS A 69 -35.20 -2.51 55.93
N TRP A 70 -35.31 -3.81 55.63
CA TRP A 70 -36.14 -4.78 56.35
C TRP A 70 -35.69 -5.00 57.80
N LEU A 71 -34.39 -4.97 58.08
CA LEU A 71 -33.86 -5.04 59.44
C LEU A 71 -34.13 -3.77 60.26
N ARG A 72 -34.41 -2.63 59.61
CA ARG A 72 -34.78 -1.36 60.26
C ARG A 72 -36.29 -1.18 60.44
N SER A 73 -37.10 -1.91 59.68
CA SER A 73 -38.55 -1.86 59.73
C SER A 73 -39.08 -3.22 59.35
N ILE A 74 -39.51 -4.02 60.33
CA ILE A 74 -40.21 -5.29 60.08
C ILE A 74 -41.65 -4.91 59.73
N PRO A 75 -42.09 -5.08 58.47
CA PRO A 75 -43.46 -4.79 58.11
C PRO A 75 -44.32 -6.00 58.51
N ASP A 76 -45.48 -5.77 59.12
CA ASP A 76 -46.49 -6.81 59.36
C ASP A 76 -47.14 -7.22 58.03
N TYR A 77 -46.47 -8.08 57.28
CA TYR A 77 -47.05 -8.68 56.07
C TYR A 77 -47.93 -9.85 56.46
N GLU A 78 -49.23 -9.76 56.16
CA GLU A 78 -50.13 -10.89 56.28
C GLU A 78 -49.65 -12.06 55.39
N PHE A 79 -49.67 -13.28 55.93
CA PHE A 79 -49.30 -14.51 55.22
C PHE A 79 -50.02 -14.66 53.87
N GLN A 80 -51.28 -14.20 53.79
CA GLN A 80 -52.07 -14.23 52.56
C GLN A 80 -51.45 -13.38 51.44
N THR A 81 -50.87 -12.22 51.77
CA THR A 81 -50.26 -11.31 50.80
C THR A 81 -48.96 -11.89 50.25
N VAL A 82 -48.10 -12.41 51.12
CA VAL A 82 -46.85 -13.11 50.72
C VAL A 82 -47.17 -14.34 49.87
N SER A 83 -48.18 -15.12 50.27
CA SER A 83 -48.65 -16.29 49.52
C SER A 83 -49.15 -15.93 48.13
N ARG A 84 -49.94 -14.85 47.97
CA ARG A 84 -50.40 -14.37 46.65
C ARG A 84 -49.25 -14.00 45.73
N TYR A 85 -48.25 -13.25 46.23
CA TYR A 85 -47.08 -12.90 45.42
C TYR A 85 -46.26 -14.13 45.03
N PHE A 86 -46.06 -15.06 45.97
CA PHE A 86 -45.38 -16.32 45.70
C PHE A 86 -46.08 -17.15 44.61
N PHE A 87 -47.40 -17.39 44.74
CA PHE A 87 -48.16 -18.15 43.75
C PHE A 87 -48.21 -17.44 42.40
N THR A 88 -48.33 -16.11 42.38
CA THR A 88 -48.28 -15.33 41.13
C THR A 88 -46.92 -15.48 40.44
N ALA A 89 -45.82 -15.38 41.19
CA ALA A 89 -44.48 -15.58 40.65
C ALA A 89 -44.27 -17.01 40.12
N VAL A 90 -44.76 -18.03 40.85
CA VAL A 90 -44.72 -19.42 40.41
C VAL A 90 -45.53 -19.61 39.13
N SER A 91 -46.75 -19.08 39.04
CA SER A 91 -47.59 -19.16 37.83
C SER A 91 -46.94 -18.49 36.62
N ILE A 92 -46.31 -17.32 36.81
CA ILE A 92 -45.56 -16.65 35.73
C ILE A 92 -44.39 -17.53 35.29
N CYS A 93 -43.56 -18.02 36.23
CA CYS A 93 -42.45 -18.91 35.91
C CYS A 93 -42.91 -20.18 35.17
N SER A 94 -44.00 -20.82 35.64
CA SER A 94 -44.59 -21.99 34.98
C SER A 94 -45.05 -21.66 33.56
N LEU A 95 -45.73 -20.53 33.34
CA LEU A 95 -46.17 -20.10 32.01
C LEU A 95 -44.98 -19.89 31.05
N VAL A 96 -43.87 -19.32 31.54
CA VAL A 96 -42.66 -19.13 30.75
C VAL A 96 -42.10 -20.47 30.26
N TYR A 97 -41.89 -21.44 31.17
CA TYR A 97 -41.31 -22.73 30.81
C TYR A 97 -42.27 -23.61 30.00
N VAL A 98 -43.59 -23.52 30.23
CA VAL A 98 -44.59 -24.19 29.40
C VAL A 98 -44.58 -23.64 27.97
N SER A 99 -44.52 -22.32 27.81
CA SER A 99 -44.41 -21.68 26.49
C SER A 99 -43.13 -22.11 25.77
N ARG A 100 -41.98 -22.10 26.47
CA ARG A 100 -40.69 -22.59 25.93
C ARG A 100 -40.76 -24.07 25.55
N TYR A 101 -41.36 -24.92 26.38
CA TYR A 101 -41.53 -26.35 26.11
C TYR A 101 -42.33 -26.60 24.83
N PHE A 102 -43.53 -26.03 24.72
CA PHE A 102 -44.36 -26.22 23.52
C PHE A 102 -43.72 -25.62 22.28
N GLY A 103 -43.12 -24.42 22.40
CA GLY A 103 -42.38 -23.78 21.31
C GLY A 103 -41.30 -24.70 20.75
N ARG A 104 -40.48 -25.29 21.62
CA ARG A 104 -39.40 -26.21 21.21
C ARG A 104 -39.91 -27.57 20.76
N ARG A 105 -40.97 -28.10 21.38
CA ARG A 105 -41.56 -29.40 21.01
C ARG A 105 -42.11 -29.41 19.59
N PHE A 106 -42.64 -28.27 19.13
CA PHE A 106 -43.10 -28.07 17.75
C PHE A 106 -41.99 -27.64 16.78
N ASN A 107 -40.74 -27.50 17.24
CA ASN A 107 -39.59 -27.26 16.39
C ASN A 107 -38.79 -28.56 16.18
N ALA A 108 -38.99 -29.21 15.03
CA ALA A 108 -38.35 -30.50 14.72
C ALA A 108 -36.81 -30.45 14.86
N LYS A 109 -36.18 -29.33 14.49
CA LYS A 109 -34.72 -29.15 14.59
C LYS A 109 -34.23 -29.12 16.04
N TYR A 110 -35.00 -28.49 16.94
CA TYR A 110 -34.66 -28.49 18.36
C TYR A 110 -34.90 -29.85 18.99
N VAL A 111 -36.00 -30.53 18.65
CA VAL A 111 -36.28 -31.88 19.15
C VAL A 111 -35.13 -32.82 18.77
N GLN A 112 -34.67 -32.77 17.50
CA GLN A 112 -33.51 -33.54 17.05
C GLN A 112 -32.24 -33.20 17.84
N PHE A 113 -31.95 -31.91 18.06
CA PHE A 113 -30.84 -31.50 18.91
C PHE A 113 -30.97 -32.04 20.36
N ALA A 114 -32.15 -31.94 20.96
CA ALA A 114 -32.42 -32.41 22.31
C ALA A 114 -32.27 -33.95 22.42
N GLU A 115 -32.65 -34.69 21.39
CA GLU A 115 -32.41 -36.13 21.29
C GLU A 115 -30.92 -36.45 21.20
N HIS A 116 -30.17 -35.76 20.32
CA HIS A 116 -28.73 -35.93 20.20
C HIS A 116 -28.04 -35.61 21.54
N LEU A 117 -28.40 -34.50 22.19
CA LEU A 117 -27.86 -34.12 23.49
C LEU A 117 -28.23 -35.13 24.60
N SER A 118 -29.47 -35.61 24.63
CA SER A 118 -29.93 -36.63 25.59
C SER A 118 -29.15 -37.94 25.45
N GLN A 119 -28.86 -38.36 24.21
CA GLN A 119 -28.04 -39.54 23.93
C GLN A 119 -26.63 -39.35 24.46
N CYS A 120 -25.99 -38.22 24.17
CA CYS A 120 -24.63 -37.93 24.60
C CYS A 120 -24.49 -37.80 26.13
N TYR A 121 -25.51 -37.29 26.84
CA TYR A 121 -25.49 -37.10 28.31
C TYR A 121 -25.14 -38.36 29.12
N PHE A 122 -25.33 -39.56 28.57
CA PHE A 122 -25.06 -40.85 29.23
C PHE A 122 -23.84 -41.60 28.69
N THR A 123 -23.20 -41.10 27.64
CA THR A 123 -22.04 -41.75 27.00
C THR A 123 -20.80 -40.87 26.96
N ILE A 124 -20.84 -39.68 27.57
CA ILE A 124 -19.66 -38.84 27.84
C ILE A 124 -18.85 -39.50 28.98
N SER A 125 -18.29 -40.68 28.70
CA SER A 125 -16.94 -41.00 29.16
C SER A 125 -15.96 -40.31 28.21
N SER A 126 -14.73 -40.09 28.65
CA SER A 126 -13.67 -39.41 27.88
C SER A 126 -13.38 -40.03 26.50
N ASP A 127 -13.89 -41.22 26.20
CA ASP A 127 -13.54 -42.02 25.01
C ASP A 127 -14.56 -42.00 23.86
N ASN A 128 -15.72 -41.35 23.98
CA ASN A 128 -16.76 -41.47 22.95
C ASN A 128 -16.70 -40.37 21.85
N SER A 129 -15.79 -40.54 20.90
CA SER A 129 -15.56 -39.62 19.76
C SER A 129 -16.80 -39.36 18.90
N GLU A 130 -17.72 -40.33 18.79
CA GLU A 130 -18.96 -40.23 18.02
C GLU A 130 -19.92 -39.17 18.59
N CYS A 131 -20.04 -39.09 19.93
CA CYS A 131 -20.89 -38.10 20.59
C CYS A 131 -20.40 -36.67 20.32
N TYR A 132 -19.08 -36.44 20.36
CA TYR A 132 -18.49 -35.15 20.04
C TYR A 132 -18.74 -34.76 18.58
N GLN A 133 -18.60 -35.71 17.64
CA GLN A 133 -18.90 -35.46 16.23
C GLN A 133 -20.38 -35.10 15.99
N LEU A 134 -21.28 -35.77 16.71
CA LEU A 134 -22.72 -35.51 16.62
C LEU A 134 -23.09 -34.11 17.15
N LEU A 135 -22.54 -33.70 18.29
CA LEU A 135 -22.83 -32.39 18.90
C LEU A 135 -22.15 -31.22 18.18
N ARG A 136 -21.04 -31.45 17.45
CA ARG A 136 -20.38 -30.44 16.59
C ARG A 136 -21.24 -29.94 15.44
N GLN A 137 -22.37 -30.58 15.17
CA GLN A 137 -23.36 -30.10 14.19
C GLN A 137 -24.16 -28.90 14.71
N TYR A 138 -24.05 -28.55 16.00
CA TYR A 138 -24.84 -27.51 16.64
C TYR A 138 -23.95 -26.48 17.31
N GLU A 139 -24.38 -25.22 17.26
CA GLU A 139 -23.85 -24.14 18.08
C GLU A 139 -24.93 -23.77 19.11
N TYR A 140 -24.63 -23.91 20.40
CA TYR A 140 -25.60 -23.83 21.50
C TYR A 140 -24.96 -23.28 22.78
N ASP A 141 -25.71 -23.19 23.89
CA ASP A 141 -25.18 -22.68 25.16
C ASP A 141 -23.98 -23.51 25.66
N PHE A 142 -22.86 -22.82 25.89
CA PHE A 142 -21.58 -23.41 26.33
C PHE A 142 -21.66 -24.17 27.67
N THR A 143 -22.64 -23.86 28.51
CA THR A 143 -22.87 -24.57 29.77
C THR A 143 -23.10 -26.07 29.55
N HIS A 144 -23.69 -26.44 28.41
CA HIS A 144 -24.00 -27.82 28.05
C HIS A 144 -23.00 -28.43 27.07
N PHE A 145 -21.95 -27.69 26.67
CA PHE A 145 -20.87 -28.29 25.88
C PHE A 145 -20.19 -29.39 26.70
N PRO A 146 -19.85 -30.52 26.06
CA PRO A 146 -19.10 -31.58 26.72
C PRO A 146 -17.67 -31.09 26.99
N THR A 147 -16.98 -31.64 28.00
CA THR A 147 -15.62 -31.22 28.37
C THR A 147 -14.62 -32.16 27.73
N GLU A 148 -14.02 -31.77 26.60
CA GLU A 148 -13.12 -32.62 25.82
C GLU A 148 -11.74 -32.81 26.44
N TYR A 149 -11.27 -31.85 27.23
CA TYR A 149 -9.95 -31.91 27.88
C TYR A 149 -10.04 -31.34 29.28
N THR A 150 -9.42 -32.03 30.23
CA THR A 150 -9.26 -31.56 31.60
C THR A 150 -7.78 -31.53 31.91
N TRP A 151 -7.35 -30.46 32.58
CA TRP A 151 -5.99 -30.32 33.07
C TRP A 151 -5.57 -31.56 33.88
N ASN A 152 -4.37 -32.08 33.60
CA ASN A 152 -3.86 -33.29 34.23
C ASN A 152 -2.47 -33.06 34.85
N ASP A 153 -2.23 -33.66 36.02
CA ASP A 153 -0.91 -33.71 36.66
C ASP A 153 0.09 -34.62 35.92
N LEU A 154 -0.43 -35.54 35.09
CA LEU A 154 0.32 -36.49 34.29
C LEU A 154 0.05 -36.21 32.80
N PHE A 155 1.11 -35.95 32.05
CA PHE A 155 1.05 -35.76 30.60
C PHE A 155 1.96 -36.80 29.93
N ASP A 156 1.42 -37.63 29.04
CA ASP A 156 2.11 -38.79 28.44
C ASP A 156 2.77 -39.76 29.44
N GLY A 157 2.18 -39.93 30.62
CA GLY A 157 2.69 -40.82 31.67
C GLY A 157 3.81 -40.22 32.53
N GLU A 158 4.26 -39.01 32.22
CA GLU A 158 5.22 -38.25 33.02
C GLU A 158 4.52 -37.21 33.90
N LYS A 159 5.03 -36.98 35.11
CA LYS A 159 4.56 -35.89 35.96
C LYS A 159 4.92 -34.56 35.32
N VAL A 160 3.93 -33.70 35.13
CA VAL A 160 4.12 -32.34 34.65
C VAL A 160 5.14 -31.63 35.55
N LYS A 161 6.18 -31.04 34.95
CA LYS A 161 7.23 -30.31 35.68
C LYS A 161 6.58 -29.24 36.56
N GLN A 162 7.06 -29.14 37.81
CA GLN A 162 6.58 -28.14 38.76
C GLN A 162 6.69 -26.75 38.14
N ARG A 163 5.55 -26.04 38.05
CA ARG A 163 5.48 -24.71 37.46
C ARG A 163 6.22 -23.71 38.34
N ARG A 164 6.97 -22.82 37.70
CA ARG A 164 7.63 -21.68 38.33
C ARG A 164 6.60 -20.58 38.54
N PHE A 165 6.69 -19.92 39.68
CA PHE A 165 5.88 -18.74 40.01
C PHE A 165 6.84 -17.66 40.50
N LEU A 166 6.53 -16.40 40.18
CA LEU A 166 7.27 -15.27 40.75
C LEU A 166 6.99 -15.21 42.25
N GLU A 167 8.04 -15.05 43.05
CA GLU A 167 7.89 -14.76 44.48
C GLU A 167 7.10 -13.45 44.64
N SER A 168 6.04 -13.49 45.43
CA SER A 168 5.33 -12.27 45.78
C SER A 168 6.20 -11.47 46.75
N GLU A 169 6.38 -10.17 46.51
CA GLU A 169 7.05 -9.30 47.48
C GLU A 169 6.37 -9.48 48.85
N PRO A 170 7.13 -9.72 49.93
CA PRO A 170 6.57 -9.83 51.28
C PRO A 170 6.12 -8.46 51.77
N LEU A 171 5.01 -7.95 51.25
CA LEU A 171 4.45 -6.65 51.62
C LEU A 171 3.32 -6.84 52.64
N LEU A 172 3.64 -6.43 53.87
CA LEU A 172 2.74 -6.09 54.99
C LEU A 172 1.96 -7.24 55.67
N GLN A 173 2.48 -8.47 55.70
CA GLN A 173 1.94 -9.49 56.65
C GLN A 173 2.38 -9.29 58.12
N ASN A 174 3.37 -8.42 58.40
CA ASN A 174 3.95 -8.29 59.75
C ASN A 174 3.66 -6.98 60.50
N GLY A 175 2.57 -6.28 60.16
CA GLY A 175 2.08 -5.14 60.95
C GLY A 175 0.87 -5.51 61.79
N SER A 176 1.04 -5.74 63.10
CA SER A 176 -0.05 -6.03 64.05
C SER A 176 -0.99 -4.84 64.34
N SER A 177 -0.94 -3.76 63.55
CA SER A 177 -1.70 -2.54 63.78
C SER A 177 -3.12 -2.60 63.18
N LEU A 178 -4.08 -1.95 63.85
CA LEU A 178 -5.47 -1.84 63.37
C LEU A 178 -5.56 -1.20 61.97
N ASN A 179 -4.68 -0.24 61.67
CA ASN A 179 -4.62 0.42 60.37
C ASN A 179 -4.20 -0.54 59.25
N ALA A 180 -3.29 -1.48 59.51
CA ALA A 180 -2.89 -2.49 58.53
C ALA A 180 -4.04 -3.45 58.21
N ARG A 181 -4.79 -3.89 59.23
CA ARG A 181 -5.99 -4.72 59.05
C ARG A 181 -7.09 -3.98 58.29
N PHE A 182 -7.31 -2.71 58.59
CA PHE A 182 -8.29 -1.88 57.88
C PHE A 182 -7.91 -1.68 56.41
N ASN A 183 -6.64 -1.37 56.12
CA ASN A 183 -6.14 -1.24 54.74
C ASN A 183 -6.19 -2.57 53.97
N ALA A 184 -5.95 -3.70 54.62
CA ALA A 184 -6.11 -5.02 54.00
C ALA A 184 -7.57 -5.28 53.60
N VAL A 185 -8.52 -4.94 54.47
CA VAL A 185 -9.97 -5.04 54.15
C VAL A 185 -10.35 -4.10 53.01
N LEU A 186 -9.89 -2.84 53.03
CA LEU A 186 -10.15 -1.92 51.90
C LEU A 186 -9.51 -2.41 50.60
N SER A 187 -8.30 -2.97 50.65
CA SER A 187 -7.61 -3.50 49.47
C SER A 187 -8.36 -4.68 48.89
N TRP A 188 -8.82 -5.60 49.75
CA TRP A 188 -9.64 -6.73 49.35
C TRP A 188 -10.98 -6.26 48.74
N LEU A 189 -11.65 -5.29 49.37
CA LEU A 189 -12.89 -4.72 48.85
C LEU A 189 -12.66 -4.06 47.49
N LEU A 190 -11.61 -3.23 47.35
CA LEU A 190 -11.27 -2.55 46.10
C LEU A 190 -11.01 -3.57 44.99
N ALA A 191 -10.19 -4.59 45.24
CA ALA A 191 -9.89 -5.65 44.28
C ALA A 191 -11.15 -6.39 43.81
N ASN A 192 -11.98 -6.88 44.75
CA ASN A 192 -13.11 -7.76 44.46
C ASN A 192 -14.36 -7.04 43.92
N THR A 193 -14.44 -5.72 44.08
CA THR A 193 -15.57 -4.92 43.58
C THR A 193 -15.22 -4.20 42.27
N ILE A 194 -14.28 -3.26 42.30
CA ILE A 194 -14.02 -2.34 41.19
C ILE A 194 -12.73 -2.71 40.45
N GLY A 195 -11.66 -3.04 41.19
CA GLY A 195 -10.30 -3.21 40.68
C GLY A 195 -10.19 -4.22 39.55
N ILE A 196 -10.58 -5.49 39.79
CA ILE A 196 -10.48 -6.54 38.77
C ILE A 196 -11.34 -6.26 37.54
N ARG A 197 -12.48 -5.58 37.74
CA ARG A 197 -13.43 -5.22 36.68
C ARG A 197 -12.89 -4.09 35.82
N LEU A 198 -12.23 -3.09 36.40
CA LEU A 198 -11.54 -2.05 35.63
C LEU A 198 -10.35 -2.60 34.85
N LEU A 199 -9.61 -3.55 35.44
CA LEU A 199 -8.48 -4.17 34.78
C LEU A 199 -8.90 -5.05 33.60
N TYR A 200 -10.01 -5.79 33.73
CA TYR A 200 -10.58 -6.66 32.70
C TYR A 200 -12.08 -6.38 32.49
N PRO A 201 -12.44 -5.30 31.77
CA PRO A 201 -13.84 -4.90 31.57
C PRO A 201 -14.68 -5.94 30.83
N ALA A 202 -14.08 -6.78 29.98
CA ALA A 202 -14.79 -7.83 29.26
C ALA A 202 -15.34 -8.96 30.16
N SER A 203 -14.87 -9.07 31.41
CA SER A 203 -15.45 -9.96 32.42
C SER A 203 -16.79 -9.48 32.98
N MET A 204 -17.19 -8.23 32.71
CA MET A 204 -18.45 -7.68 33.21
C MET A 204 -19.64 -8.16 32.39
N SER A 205 -20.67 -8.67 33.05
CA SER A 205 -21.86 -9.22 32.38
C SER A 205 -22.59 -8.21 31.48
N TRP A 206 -22.63 -6.92 31.85
CA TRP A 206 -23.26 -5.89 31.01
C TRP A 206 -22.45 -5.62 29.73
N PHE A 207 -21.11 -5.61 29.83
CA PHE A 207 -20.22 -5.43 28.68
C PHE A 207 -20.35 -6.64 27.75
N HIS A 208 -20.25 -7.85 28.29
CA HIS A 208 -20.47 -9.09 27.56
C HIS A 208 -21.82 -9.08 26.82
N ASN A 209 -22.92 -8.73 27.49
CA ASN A 209 -24.25 -8.67 26.87
C ASN A 209 -24.32 -7.66 25.72
N SER A 210 -23.60 -6.53 25.80
CA SER A 210 -23.57 -5.51 24.74
C SER A 210 -22.85 -5.98 23.47
N VAL A 211 -21.85 -6.87 23.61
CA VAL A 211 -21.07 -7.41 22.48
C VAL A 211 -21.48 -8.81 22.05
N GLN A 212 -22.35 -9.49 22.81
CA GLN A 212 -22.71 -10.89 22.61
C GLN A 212 -23.21 -11.21 21.20
N PHE A 213 -23.95 -10.29 20.58
CA PHE A 213 -24.39 -10.44 19.19
C PHE A 213 -23.20 -10.53 18.22
N TYR A 214 -22.21 -9.65 18.37
CA TYR A 214 -21.01 -9.64 17.53
C TYR A 214 -20.12 -10.85 17.79
N LEU A 215 -19.99 -11.30 19.05
CA LEU A 215 -19.24 -12.52 19.37
C LEU A 215 -19.84 -13.75 18.70
N ARG A 216 -21.17 -13.88 18.70
CA ARG A 216 -21.85 -14.97 18.00
C ARG A 216 -21.63 -14.89 16.49
N GLN A 217 -21.72 -13.70 15.89
CA GLN A 217 -21.46 -13.54 14.46
C GLN A 217 -20.01 -13.86 14.10
N GLY A 218 -19.03 -13.35 14.84
CA GLY A 218 -17.61 -13.63 14.62
C GLY A 218 -17.29 -15.11 14.73
N ARG A 219 -17.86 -15.80 15.73
CA ARG A 219 -17.71 -17.26 15.86
C ARG A 219 -18.26 -18.02 14.66
N LEU A 220 -19.46 -17.65 14.16
CA LEU A 220 -20.03 -18.28 12.97
C LEU A 220 -19.15 -18.04 11.73
N GLN A 221 -18.59 -16.83 11.57
CA GLN A 221 -17.62 -16.56 10.50
C GLN A 221 -16.36 -17.42 10.62
N LEU A 222 -15.83 -17.63 11.84
CA LEU A 222 -14.67 -18.50 12.06
C LEU A 222 -14.98 -19.97 11.71
N PHE A 223 -16.19 -20.45 11.95
CA PHE A 223 -16.63 -21.76 11.49
C PHE A 223 -16.71 -21.85 9.97
N ASP A 224 -17.27 -20.84 9.32
CA ASP A 224 -17.57 -20.88 7.89
C ASP A 224 -16.33 -20.60 7.02
N GLU A 225 -15.56 -19.56 7.33
CA GLU A 225 -14.39 -19.12 6.56
C GLU A 225 -13.17 -20.01 6.82
N PHE A 226 -12.96 -20.40 8.07
CA PHE A 226 -11.70 -21.03 8.50
C PHE A 226 -11.86 -22.46 9.05
N ARG A 227 -13.09 -22.99 9.08
CA ARG A 227 -13.39 -24.37 9.52
C ARG A 227 -12.90 -24.68 10.94
N GLY A 228 -12.93 -23.68 11.83
CA GLY A 228 -12.54 -23.84 13.23
C GLY A 228 -13.38 -24.89 13.96
N ILE A 229 -12.81 -25.52 14.98
CA ILE A 229 -13.52 -26.46 15.85
C ILE A 229 -13.47 -25.92 17.27
N ARG A 230 -14.64 -25.64 17.86
CA ARG A 230 -14.78 -25.14 19.22
C ARG A 230 -14.67 -26.28 20.23
N TYR A 231 -14.07 -26.00 21.38
CA TYR A 231 -13.84 -26.93 22.48
C TYR A 231 -14.14 -26.27 23.82
N LYS A 232 -14.49 -27.10 24.80
CA LYS A 232 -14.57 -26.71 26.21
C LYS A 232 -13.54 -27.50 26.99
N ILE A 233 -12.55 -26.78 27.51
CA ILE A 233 -11.48 -27.37 28.31
C ILE A 233 -11.61 -26.93 29.77
N ARG A 234 -11.26 -27.80 30.71
CA ARG A 234 -11.35 -27.52 32.16
C ARG A 234 -9.95 -27.33 32.75
N ASP A 235 -9.72 -26.18 33.37
CA ASP A 235 -8.47 -25.83 34.01
C ASP A 235 -8.25 -26.57 35.35
N LYS A 236 -7.12 -26.28 36.00
CA LYS A 236 -6.72 -26.89 37.28
C LYS A 236 -7.67 -26.60 38.44
N ASP A 237 -8.25 -25.40 38.49
CA ASP A 237 -9.15 -24.98 39.57
C ASP A 237 -10.63 -25.35 39.28
N GLY A 238 -10.90 -25.99 38.13
CA GLY A 238 -12.22 -26.47 37.73
C GLY A 238 -13.02 -25.48 36.89
N GLU A 239 -12.42 -24.37 36.47
CA GLU A 239 -13.02 -23.41 35.56
C GLU A 239 -13.00 -23.93 34.12
N TYR A 240 -13.99 -23.52 33.32
CA TYR A 240 -14.09 -23.92 31.91
C TYR A 240 -13.64 -22.78 31.01
N ILE A 241 -12.76 -23.11 30.07
CA ILE A 241 -12.22 -22.19 29.07
C ILE A 241 -12.82 -22.53 27.71
N ASP A 242 -13.37 -21.50 27.07
CA ASP A 242 -13.89 -21.53 25.70
C ASP A 242 -12.75 -21.28 24.71
N CYS A 243 -12.45 -22.27 23.88
CA CYS A 243 -11.41 -22.17 22.87
C CYS A 243 -11.82 -22.75 21.53
N MET A 244 -11.11 -22.38 20.47
CA MET A 244 -11.31 -22.84 19.12
C MET A 244 -9.97 -23.18 18.46
N LEU A 245 -9.86 -24.40 17.93
CA LEU A 245 -8.68 -24.88 17.22
C LEU A 245 -8.93 -24.86 15.72
N PHE A 246 -7.94 -24.35 14.99
CA PHE A 246 -7.86 -24.34 13.53
C PHE A 246 -6.62 -25.14 13.13
N ASP A 247 -6.77 -26.46 13.01
CA ASP A 247 -5.66 -27.33 12.62
C ASP A 247 -5.52 -27.40 11.10
N ARG A 248 -4.36 -27.02 10.60
CA ARG A 248 -4.06 -26.91 9.16
C ARG A 248 -2.95 -27.85 8.69
N ARG A 249 -2.46 -28.74 9.56
CA ARG A 249 -1.37 -29.68 9.24
C ARG A 249 -1.70 -30.64 8.10
N ASP A 250 -2.98 -31.02 7.97
CA ASP A 250 -3.43 -31.99 6.97
C ASP A 250 -3.55 -31.42 5.54
N SER A 251 -3.44 -30.09 5.35
CA SER A 251 -3.59 -29.47 4.04
C SER A 251 -2.27 -28.92 3.51
N LYS A 252 -1.81 -29.49 2.39
CA LYS A 252 -0.63 -29.01 1.64
C LYS A 252 -0.78 -27.58 1.11
N SER A 253 -1.98 -27.00 1.14
CA SER A 253 -2.23 -25.61 0.71
C SER A 253 -1.72 -24.57 1.71
N PHE A 254 -1.49 -24.93 2.98
CA PHE A 254 -1.11 -23.99 4.03
C PHE A 254 0.38 -24.17 4.38
N SER A 255 1.22 -23.29 3.82
CA SER A 255 2.68 -23.35 4.00
C SER A 255 3.15 -23.32 5.45
N ASN A 256 2.38 -22.67 6.34
CA ASN A 256 2.71 -22.51 7.77
C ASN A 256 1.88 -23.41 8.69
N GLY A 257 1.13 -24.37 8.16
CA GLY A 257 0.16 -25.16 8.92
C GLY A 257 0.76 -25.99 10.07
N ASN A 258 2.06 -26.31 10.02
CA ASN A 258 2.74 -27.04 11.09
C ASN A 258 2.99 -26.22 12.36
N ILE A 259 2.98 -24.88 12.24
CA ILE A 259 3.21 -23.98 13.37
C ILE A 259 1.86 -23.60 13.97
N LEU A 260 1.73 -23.77 15.29
CA LEU A 260 0.55 -23.37 16.04
C LEU A 260 0.75 -22.00 16.67
N VAL A 261 -0.12 -21.05 16.33
CA VAL A 261 -0.19 -19.76 17.00
C VAL A 261 -1.28 -19.79 18.07
N ILE A 262 -0.91 -19.70 19.34
CA ILE A 262 -1.85 -19.49 20.44
C ILE A 262 -2.06 -17.98 20.60
N THR A 263 -3.31 -17.51 20.60
CA THR A 263 -3.60 -16.07 20.70
C THR A 263 -4.08 -15.68 22.09
N CYS A 264 -3.46 -14.68 22.72
CA CYS A 264 -3.86 -14.12 24.01
C CYS A 264 -4.37 -12.68 23.84
N GLU A 265 -5.65 -12.48 24.11
CA GLU A 265 -6.38 -11.23 23.84
C GLU A 265 -6.07 -10.09 24.83
N GLY A 266 -6.55 -8.89 24.48
CA GLY A 266 -6.49 -7.72 25.37
C GLY A 266 -7.59 -7.72 26.44
N ASN A 267 -7.59 -6.70 27.32
CA ASN A 267 -8.50 -6.61 28.47
C ASN A 267 -10.00 -6.46 28.14
N ALA A 268 -10.30 -6.14 26.88
CA ALA A 268 -11.64 -6.11 26.30
C ALA A 268 -11.72 -6.90 24.99
N GLY A 269 -10.72 -7.74 24.71
CA GLY A 269 -10.63 -8.56 23.50
C GLY A 269 -11.32 -9.90 23.67
N PHE A 270 -11.80 -10.45 22.56
CA PHE A 270 -12.38 -11.80 22.50
C PHE A 270 -11.91 -12.47 21.24
N TYR A 271 -11.63 -13.77 21.31
CA TYR A 271 -11.06 -14.48 20.17
C TYR A 271 -11.99 -14.47 18.95
N GLU A 272 -13.31 -14.39 19.17
CA GLU A 272 -14.31 -14.39 18.10
C GLU A 272 -14.16 -13.21 17.13
N ILE A 273 -13.58 -12.09 17.59
CA ILE A 273 -13.49 -10.83 16.82
C ILE A 273 -12.10 -10.18 16.94
N GLY A 274 -11.10 -10.92 17.43
CA GLY A 274 -9.79 -10.40 17.80
C GLY A 274 -8.63 -10.96 16.98
N LEU A 275 -7.54 -11.29 17.69
CA LEU A 275 -6.25 -11.72 17.17
C LEU A 275 -6.27 -12.88 16.17
N PRO A 276 -7.10 -13.95 16.31
CA PRO A 276 -6.97 -15.17 15.51
C PRO A 276 -6.96 -14.95 13.99
N ARG A 277 -7.64 -13.90 13.50
CA ARG A 277 -7.78 -13.66 12.06
C ARG A 277 -6.43 -13.41 11.37
N CYS A 278 -5.53 -12.66 12.00
CA CYS A 278 -4.22 -12.33 11.40
C CYS A 278 -3.34 -13.58 11.12
N PRO A 279 -3.06 -14.47 12.10
CA PRO A 279 -2.32 -15.70 11.83
C PRO A 279 -3.09 -16.68 10.93
N LEU A 280 -4.43 -16.68 10.97
CA LEU A 280 -5.25 -17.48 10.05
C LEU A 280 -5.11 -17.01 8.59
N GLU A 281 -5.05 -15.71 8.33
CA GLU A 281 -4.80 -15.17 6.97
C GLU A 281 -3.35 -15.43 6.51
N ALA A 282 -2.41 -15.55 7.46
CA ALA A 282 -1.01 -15.92 7.21
C ALA A 282 -0.75 -17.45 7.15
N ASN A 283 -1.80 -18.26 6.97
CA ASN A 283 -1.73 -19.72 6.77
C ASN A 283 -1.20 -20.55 7.97
N PHE A 284 -1.18 -20.00 9.19
CA PHE A 284 -0.81 -20.76 10.41
C PHE A 284 -1.96 -21.63 10.93
N SER A 285 -1.64 -22.69 11.68
CA SER A 285 -2.61 -23.28 12.61
C SER A 285 -2.81 -22.33 13.78
N VAL A 286 -4.01 -22.27 14.34
CA VAL A 286 -4.33 -21.31 15.43
C VAL A 286 -5.10 -21.99 16.54
N LEU A 287 -4.74 -21.70 17.80
CA LEU A 287 -5.54 -22.05 18.98
C LEU A 287 -5.94 -20.76 19.69
N ALA A 288 -7.21 -20.44 19.54
CA ALA A 288 -7.82 -19.22 20.01
C ALA A 288 -8.58 -19.50 21.31
N TRP A 289 -8.48 -18.65 22.33
CA TRP A 289 -9.15 -18.87 23.63
C TRP A 289 -9.59 -17.58 24.28
N ASN A 290 -10.62 -17.65 25.13
CA ASN A 290 -11.11 -16.52 25.92
C ASN A 290 -10.60 -16.62 27.37
N HIS A 291 -10.10 -15.50 27.90
CA HIS A 291 -9.73 -15.34 29.32
C HIS A 291 -10.82 -15.84 30.28
N PRO A 292 -10.49 -16.27 31.52
CA PRO A 292 -11.48 -16.55 32.54
C PRO A 292 -12.49 -15.40 32.70
N GLY A 293 -13.77 -15.73 32.68
CA GLY A 293 -14.87 -14.77 32.72
C GLY A 293 -15.17 -14.04 31.40
N PHE A 294 -14.42 -14.28 30.32
CA PHE A 294 -14.67 -13.68 29.01
C PHE A 294 -15.49 -14.60 28.12
N GLY A 295 -16.33 -14.01 27.27
CA GLY A 295 -17.09 -14.77 26.28
C GLY A 295 -17.93 -15.84 26.97
N SER A 296 -17.65 -17.11 26.71
CA SER A 296 -18.31 -18.22 27.41
C SER A 296 -17.44 -18.88 28.49
N SER A 297 -16.19 -18.45 28.68
CA SER A 297 -15.31 -18.96 29.74
C SER A 297 -15.86 -18.59 31.13
N THR A 298 -15.72 -19.48 32.11
CA THR A 298 -16.17 -19.25 33.49
C THR A 298 -15.08 -18.61 34.34
N GLY A 299 -15.41 -18.26 35.59
CA GLY A 299 -14.46 -17.68 36.54
C GLY A 299 -14.26 -16.18 36.40
N MET A 300 -13.14 -15.69 36.92
CA MET A 300 -12.70 -14.29 36.86
C MET A 300 -11.20 -14.26 36.50
N PRO A 301 -10.73 -13.22 35.78
CA PRO A 301 -9.37 -13.15 35.24
C PRO A 301 -8.34 -12.71 36.30
N TRP A 302 -8.33 -13.39 37.46
CA TRP A 302 -7.27 -13.18 38.45
C TRP A 302 -5.94 -13.72 37.92
N PRO A 303 -4.80 -13.18 38.39
CA PRO A 303 -3.48 -13.63 37.96
C PRO A 303 -3.31 -15.16 37.97
N LYS A 304 -3.75 -15.84 39.04
CA LYS A 304 -3.71 -17.31 39.14
C LYS A 304 -4.62 -18.00 38.10
N ASN A 305 -5.82 -17.47 37.88
CA ASN A 305 -6.77 -18.03 36.91
C ASN A 305 -6.26 -17.89 35.48
N GLU A 306 -5.65 -16.75 35.12
CA GLU A 306 -4.99 -16.54 33.83
C GLU A 306 -3.88 -17.57 33.58
N GLN A 307 -3.04 -17.83 34.61
CA GLN A 307 -1.97 -18.83 34.54
C GLN A 307 -2.51 -20.25 34.36
N ASN A 308 -3.53 -20.63 35.13
CA ASN A 308 -4.17 -21.94 35.00
C ASN A 308 -4.83 -22.12 33.62
N ALA A 309 -5.45 -21.05 33.10
CA ALA A 309 -6.11 -21.06 31.80
C ALA A 309 -5.10 -21.27 30.66
N ILE A 310 -4.00 -20.52 30.62
CA ILE A 310 -2.98 -20.72 29.57
C ILE A 310 -2.26 -22.06 29.70
N ASP A 311 -2.05 -22.57 30.93
CA ASP A 311 -1.45 -23.90 31.16
C ASP A 311 -2.32 -25.01 30.55
N VAL A 312 -3.64 -25.00 30.79
CA VAL A 312 -4.54 -25.99 30.19
C VAL A 312 -4.66 -25.82 28.66
N VAL A 313 -4.61 -24.58 28.14
CA VAL A 313 -4.61 -24.32 26.69
C VAL A 313 -3.37 -24.92 26.01
N ILE A 314 -2.19 -24.79 26.61
CA ILE A 314 -0.96 -25.38 26.07
C ILE A 314 -0.99 -26.90 26.20
N GLN A 315 -1.40 -27.44 27.35
CA GLN A 315 -1.55 -28.90 27.49
C GLN A 315 -2.53 -29.48 26.47
N PHE A 316 -3.64 -28.78 26.19
CA PHE A 316 -4.59 -29.17 25.16
C PHE A 316 -3.96 -29.15 23.75
N ALA A 317 -3.14 -28.14 23.43
CA ALA A 317 -2.39 -28.10 22.18
C ALA A 317 -1.46 -29.30 22.03
N LEU A 318 -0.69 -29.61 23.09
CA LEU A 318 0.20 -30.76 23.13
C LEU A 318 -0.58 -32.07 22.96
N SER A 319 -1.75 -32.19 23.60
CA SER A 319 -2.59 -33.41 23.48
C SER A 319 -3.21 -33.58 22.10
N LYS A 320 -3.18 -32.54 21.25
CA LYS A 320 -3.54 -32.62 19.82
C LYS A 320 -2.34 -32.95 18.93
N GLY A 321 -1.19 -33.25 19.52
CA GLY A 321 0.02 -33.66 18.83
C GLY A 321 0.85 -32.51 18.26
N PHE A 322 0.62 -31.27 18.69
CA PHE A 322 1.59 -30.20 18.45
C PHE A 322 2.77 -30.37 19.41
N LYS A 323 3.98 -30.07 18.96
CA LYS A 323 5.15 -30.06 19.83
C LYS A 323 5.37 -28.67 20.40
N GLU A 324 5.99 -28.58 21.57
CA GLU A 324 6.32 -27.29 22.20
C GLU A 324 7.10 -26.37 21.24
N GLU A 325 8.09 -26.92 20.51
CA GLU A 325 8.92 -26.25 19.51
C GLU A 325 8.16 -25.69 18.28
N ASP A 326 6.94 -26.16 18.05
CA ASP A 326 6.05 -25.70 16.98
C ASP A 326 5.03 -24.65 17.47
N ILE A 327 5.00 -24.36 18.78
CA ILE A 327 4.05 -23.42 19.38
C ILE A 327 4.67 -22.02 19.48
N PHE A 328 3.91 -21.05 19.01
CA PHE A 328 4.22 -19.63 19.09
C PHE A 328 3.04 -18.91 19.78
N ILE A 329 3.29 -17.98 20.72
CA ILE A 329 2.19 -17.20 21.33
C ILE A 329 2.18 -15.78 20.78
N TYR A 330 1.03 -15.37 20.24
CA TYR A 330 0.75 -14.00 19.86
C TYR A 330 -0.12 -13.35 20.94
N ALA A 331 0.42 -12.37 21.64
CA ALA A 331 -0.26 -11.68 22.73
C ALA A 331 -0.41 -10.19 22.46
N TRP A 332 -1.59 -9.66 22.77
CA TRP A 332 -1.88 -8.23 22.68
C TRP A 332 -2.16 -7.62 24.05
N SER A 333 -1.49 -6.52 24.36
CA SER A 333 -1.71 -5.75 25.59
C SER A 333 -1.59 -6.62 26.84
N ILE A 334 -2.61 -6.64 27.71
CA ILE A 334 -2.63 -7.42 28.95
C ILE A 334 -2.48 -8.93 28.72
N GLY A 335 -2.85 -9.45 27.54
CA GLY A 335 -2.67 -10.84 27.16
C GLY A 335 -1.21 -11.30 27.16
N ALA A 336 -0.26 -10.36 27.23
CA ALA A 336 1.14 -10.68 27.43
C ALA A 336 1.39 -11.38 28.77
N TYR A 337 0.61 -11.10 29.81
CA TYR A 337 0.80 -11.72 31.13
C TYR A 337 0.69 -13.26 31.10
N PRO A 338 -0.42 -13.87 30.64
CA PRO A 338 -0.45 -15.33 30.49
C PRO A 338 0.59 -15.83 29.47
N ALA A 339 0.90 -15.06 28.42
CA ALA A 339 1.87 -15.45 27.40
C ALA A 339 3.31 -15.55 27.93
N THR A 340 3.75 -14.58 28.74
CA THR A 340 5.10 -14.59 29.33
C THR A 340 5.20 -15.62 30.45
N TRP A 341 4.12 -15.85 31.20
CA TRP A 341 4.08 -16.96 32.16
C TRP A 341 4.21 -18.32 31.47
N ALA A 342 3.54 -18.50 30.32
CA ALA A 342 3.68 -19.69 29.50
C ALA A 342 5.12 -19.85 29.01
N ALA A 343 5.73 -18.82 28.42
CA ALA A 343 7.11 -18.89 27.94
C ALA A 343 8.12 -19.23 29.04
N MET A 344 7.92 -18.73 30.26
CA MET A 344 8.73 -19.07 31.44
C MET A 344 8.64 -20.57 31.83
N ASN A 345 7.48 -21.20 31.61
CA ASN A 345 7.21 -22.60 32.00
C ASN A 345 7.36 -23.61 30.86
N TYR A 346 7.31 -23.13 29.61
CA TYR A 346 7.46 -23.86 28.36
C TYR A 346 8.59 -23.20 27.55
N PRO A 347 9.85 -23.37 27.97
CA PRO A 347 10.98 -22.62 27.41
C PRO A 347 11.37 -23.04 25.99
N ASN A 348 10.94 -24.23 25.52
CA ASN A 348 11.27 -24.72 24.18
C ASN A 348 10.32 -24.19 23.10
N MET A 349 9.36 -23.35 23.47
CA MET A 349 8.45 -22.72 22.54
C MET A 349 9.17 -21.95 21.44
N ARG A 350 8.58 -21.95 20.25
CA ARG A 350 9.14 -21.32 19.03
C ARG A 350 9.42 -19.82 19.21
N GLY A 351 8.58 -19.13 19.98
CA GLY A 351 8.76 -17.72 20.28
C GLY A 351 7.51 -17.01 20.80
N LEU A 352 7.71 -15.75 21.15
CA LEU A 352 6.69 -14.80 21.59
C LEU A 352 6.55 -13.63 20.62
N PHE A 353 5.32 -13.19 20.39
CA PHE A 353 5.01 -11.94 19.72
C PHE A 353 4.15 -11.07 20.64
N LEU A 354 4.75 -9.97 21.12
CA LEU A 354 4.18 -9.09 22.12
C LEU A 354 3.80 -7.76 21.46
N ASP A 355 2.50 -7.56 21.22
CA ASP A 355 1.96 -6.35 20.59
C ASP A 355 1.39 -5.39 21.63
N ALA A 356 1.95 -4.19 21.69
CA ALA A 356 1.49 -3.06 22.50
C ALA A 356 1.17 -3.48 23.94
N THR A 357 2.19 -3.95 24.65
CA THR A 357 2.09 -4.41 26.05
C THR A 357 2.98 -3.61 26.99
N PHE A 358 3.04 -3.98 28.27
CA PHE A 358 3.66 -3.25 29.36
C PHE A 358 4.60 -4.15 30.18
N ASP A 359 5.46 -3.54 30.97
CA ASP A 359 6.36 -4.22 31.90
C ASP A 359 5.66 -4.64 33.20
N ASP A 360 4.95 -3.69 33.82
CA ASP A 360 4.24 -3.85 35.08
C ASP A 360 2.93 -3.03 35.04
N VAL A 361 1.85 -3.59 35.60
CA VAL A 361 0.55 -2.94 35.67
C VAL A 361 0.48 -1.85 36.75
N LEU A 362 1.32 -1.90 37.80
CA LEU A 362 1.23 -0.97 38.93
C LEU A 362 1.37 0.51 38.50
N PRO A 363 2.34 0.91 37.66
CA PRO A 363 2.45 2.29 37.18
C PRO A 363 1.22 2.78 36.42
N LEU A 364 0.56 1.90 35.65
CA LEU A 364 -0.68 2.22 34.94
C LEU A 364 -1.86 2.39 35.90
N ALA A 365 -1.93 1.58 36.96
CA ALA A 365 -2.95 1.77 37.99
C ALA A 365 -2.75 3.11 38.71
N LEU A 366 -1.51 3.47 39.06
CA LEU A 366 -1.22 4.72 39.77
C LEU A 366 -1.47 5.99 38.93
N SER A 367 -1.45 5.92 37.59
CA SER A 367 -1.79 7.07 36.74
C SER A 367 -3.30 7.34 36.66
N ILE A 368 -4.13 6.33 36.95
CA ILE A 368 -5.60 6.44 36.90
C ILE A 368 -6.18 6.93 38.24
N PHE A 369 -5.65 6.45 39.37
CA PHE A 369 -6.19 6.77 40.68
C PHE A 369 -5.60 8.06 41.27
N PRO A 370 -6.38 8.83 42.07
CA PRO A 370 -5.86 9.99 42.79
C PRO A 370 -4.68 9.65 43.69
N SER A 371 -3.70 10.56 43.78
CA SER A 371 -2.45 10.35 44.53
C SER A 371 -2.67 10.05 46.02
N SER A 372 -3.78 10.52 46.60
CA SER A 372 -4.19 10.23 47.98
C SER A 372 -4.50 8.75 48.23
N LEU A 373 -4.84 7.98 47.19
CA LEU A 373 -5.11 6.54 47.27
C LEU A 373 -3.91 5.68 46.86
N SER A 374 -2.78 6.28 46.50
CA SER A 374 -1.60 5.59 45.98
C SER A 374 -1.12 4.41 46.84
N ALA A 375 -1.06 4.57 48.16
CA ALA A 375 -0.67 3.50 49.09
C ALA A 375 -1.66 2.32 49.07
N LEU A 376 -2.97 2.62 49.03
CA LEU A 376 -4.02 1.60 48.96
C LEU A 376 -3.99 0.88 47.61
N VAL A 377 -3.86 1.62 46.50
CA VAL A 377 -3.77 1.06 45.15
C VAL A 377 -2.53 0.19 45.01
N LYS A 378 -1.37 0.65 45.50
CA LYS A 378 -0.13 -0.14 45.49
C LYS A 378 -0.29 -1.45 46.27
N SER A 379 -0.83 -1.39 47.49
CA SER A 379 -1.13 -2.59 48.28
C SER A 379 -2.09 -3.51 47.54
N THR A 380 -3.16 -2.97 46.97
CA THR A 380 -4.19 -3.75 46.28
C THR A 380 -3.65 -4.46 45.05
N VAL A 381 -2.90 -3.75 44.19
CA VAL A 381 -2.32 -4.30 42.97
C VAL A 381 -1.28 -5.37 43.30
N ARG A 382 -0.33 -5.09 44.20
CA ARG A 382 0.72 -6.06 44.55
C ARG A 382 0.18 -7.31 45.24
N THR A 383 -0.90 -7.20 46.02
CA THR A 383 -1.47 -8.37 46.70
C THR A 383 -2.40 -9.21 45.82
N TYR A 384 -3.24 -8.57 44.99
CA TYR A 384 -4.34 -9.28 44.31
C TYR A 384 -4.24 -9.30 42.77
N MET A 385 -3.50 -8.36 42.17
CA MET A 385 -3.49 -8.12 40.72
C MET A 385 -2.06 -7.87 40.21
N ASN A 386 -1.08 -8.60 40.73
CA ASN A 386 0.32 -8.39 40.38
C ASN A 386 0.63 -8.96 38.98
N LEU A 387 0.50 -8.12 37.96
CA LEU A 387 0.82 -8.45 36.57
C LEU A 387 2.19 -7.89 36.20
N ASP A 388 3.23 -8.68 36.49
CA ASP A 388 4.61 -8.36 36.14
C ASP A 388 5.06 -9.19 34.94
N VAL A 389 4.94 -8.59 33.75
CA VAL A 389 5.29 -9.20 32.47
C VAL A 389 6.80 -9.24 32.32
N ALA A 390 7.50 -8.21 32.79
CA ALA A 390 8.95 -8.09 32.66
C ALA A 390 9.68 -9.19 33.44
N GLU A 391 9.32 -9.44 34.71
CA GLU A 391 9.96 -10.48 35.53
C GLU A 391 9.69 -11.90 35.02
N GLN A 392 8.53 -12.15 34.41
CA GLN A 392 8.27 -13.43 33.74
C GLN A 392 9.12 -13.56 32.47
N LEU A 393 9.19 -12.51 31.66
CA LEU A 393 9.91 -12.51 30.39
C LEU A 393 11.43 -12.66 30.57
N LYS A 394 12.00 -12.14 31.68
CA LYS A 394 13.42 -12.33 32.02
C LYS A 394 13.84 -13.79 32.14
N GLN A 395 12.89 -14.68 32.43
CA GLN A 395 13.13 -16.11 32.59
C GLN A 395 12.94 -16.91 31.29
N TYR A 396 12.70 -16.23 30.16
CA TYR A 396 12.55 -16.86 28.86
C TYR A 396 13.72 -16.55 27.94
N ASP A 397 14.43 -17.60 27.54
CA ASP A 397 15.60 -17.53 26.66
C ASP A 397 15.25 -17.70 25.17
N GLY A 398 13.98 -17.91 24.80
CA GLY A 398 13.61 -18.04 23.38
C GLY A 398 13.46 -16.70 22.64
N PRO A 399 13.04 -16.74 21.35
CA PRO A 399 12.86 -15.56 20.52
C PRO A 399 11.65 -14.70 20.94
N VAL A 400 11.82 -13.37 20.93
CA VAL A 400 10.77 -12.41 21.28
C VAL A 400 10.70 -11.31 20.23
N THR A 401 9.49 -11.06 19.71
CA THR A 401 9.20 -9.91 18.83
C THR A 401 8.32 -8.92 19.57
N PHE A 402 8.72 -7.65 19.60
CA PHE A 402 7.93 -6.56 20.17
C PHE A 402 7.32 -5.68 19.07
N VAL A 403 6.02 -5.41 19.16
CA VAL A 403 5.37 -4.34 18.39
C VAL A 403 5.06 -3.18 19.33
N ARG A 404 5.86 -2.13 19.25
CA ARG A 404 5.71 -0.91 20.07
C ARG A 404 4.98 0.17 19.27
N ARG A 405 3.83 0.63 19.78
CA ARG A 405 3.07 1.73 19.17
C ARG A 405 3.72 3.06 19.51
N PHE A 406 3.88 3.93 18.51
CA PHE A 406 4.55 5.22 18.68
C PHE A 406 3.76 6.22 19.54
N ARG A 407 2.43 6.16 19.50
CA ARG A 407 1.51 7.02 20.26
C ARG A 407 0.50 6.17 21.01
N ASP A 408 0.99 5.41 21.98
CA ASP A 408 0.13 4.55 22.80
C ASP A 408 -0.50 5.38 23.93
N GLU A 409 -1.76 5.78 23.78
CA GLU A 409 -2.48 6.54 24.81
C GLU A 409 -2.90 5.68 26.01
N ILE A 410 -3.01 4.37 25.83
CA ILE A 410 -3.50 3.47 26.88
C ILE A 410 -2.36 3.06 27.82
N LEU A 411 -1.18 2.84 27.27
CA LEU A 411 0.00 2.40 28.02
C LEU A 411 0.95 3.52 28.41
N SER A 412 0.55 4.79 28.28
CA SER A 412 1.31 5.93 28.78
C SER A 412 0.87 6.30 30.19
N THR A 413 1.80 6.73 31.05
CA THR A 413 1.48 7.16 32.42
C THR A 413 1.47 8.69 32.58
N ASP A 414 1.98 9.44 31.61
CA ASP A 414 1.96 10.90 31.59
C ASP A 414 1.27 11.42 30.32
N HIS A 415 0.28 12.29 30.50
CA HIS A 415 -0.50 12.89 29.40
C HIS A 415 -0.38 14.42 29.34
N SER A 416 0.60 14.99 30.04
CA SER A 416 0.84 16.45 30.09
C SER A 416 1.25 17.03 28.73
N SER A 417 2.01 16.26 27.95
CA SER A 417 2.44 16.62 26.59
C SER A 417 2.70 15.37 25.76
N LEU A 418 2.74 15.52 24.43
CA LEU A 418 3.05 14.41 23.52
C LEU A 418 4.42 13.78 23.79
N ASN A 419 5.42 14.59 24.18
CA ASN A 419 6.77 14.10 24.46
C ASN A 419 6.81 13.28 25.76
N GLU A 420 6.15 13.77 26.82
CA GLU A 420 6.06 13.03 28.08
C GLU A 420 5.21 11.76 27.95
N GLN A 421 4.18 11.81 27.10
CA GLN A 421 3.44 10.63 26.71
C GLN A 421 4.34 9.59 26.05
N MET A 422 5.10 9.97 25.01
CA MET A 422 6.01 9.06 24.30
C MET A 422 7.08 8.43 25.22
N ARG A 423 7.59 9.21 26.19
CA ARG A 423 8.55 8.77 27.21
C ARG A 423 7.93 7.76 28.17
N SER A 424 6.70 8.00 28.58
CA SER A 424 6.01 7.22 29.61
C SER A 424 5.32 5.96 29.12
N ILE A 425 5.42 5.61 27.83
CA ILE A 425 4.91 4.34 27.27
C ILE A 425 5.57 3.14 27.96
N ARG A 426 4.77 2.32 28.66
CA ARG A 426 5.25 1.14 29.40
C ARG A 426 5.97 0.11 28.56
N THR A 427 5.64 -0.02 27.27
CA THR A 427 6.38 -0.90 26.33
C THR A 427 7.86 -0.51 26.25
N ASN A 428 8.21 0.77 26.41
CA ASN A 428 9.61 1.21 26.37
C ASN A 428 10.39 0.62 27.55
N PHE A 429 9.77 0.60 28.75
CA PHE A 429 10.36 0.04 29.96
C PHE A 429 10.52 -1.47 29.84
N LEU A 430 9.53 -2.18 29.30
CA LEU A 430 9.62 -3.62 29.05
C LEU A 430 10.80 -3.97 28.13
N ILE A 431 10.92 -3.27 26.99
CA ILE A 431 12.02 -3.49 26.05
C ILE A 431 13.37 -3.19 26.70
N ASN A 432 13.48 -2.08 27.45
CA ASN A 432 14.71 -1.73 28.17
C ASN A 432 15.10 -2.82 29.18
N ILE A 433 14.16 -3.26 30.02
CA ILE A 433 14.39 -4.32 31.01
C ILE A 433 14.80 -5.63 30.32
N PHE A 434 14.11 -6.02 29.24
CA PHE A 434 14.42 -7.22 28.48
C PHE A 434 15.84 -7.17 27.89
N LEU A 435 16.21 -6.07 27.23
CA LEU A 435 17.53 -5.90 26.62
C LEU A 435 18.65 -5.86 27.66
N LYS A 436 18.45 -5.19 28.79
CA LYS A 436 19.42 -5.19 29.91
C LYS A 436 19.63 -6.58 30.49
N ASN A 437 18.59 -7.39 30.59
CA ASN A 437 18.69 -8.76 31.07
C ASN A 437 19.37 -9.69 30.05
N ARG A 438 18.99 -9.59 28.78
CA ARG A 438 19.47 -10.45 27.69
C ARG A 438 20.91 -10.14 27.26
N TYR A 439 21.27 -8.86 27.27
CA TYR A 439 22.56 -8.35 26.77
C TYR A 439 23.18 -7.32 27.76
N PRO A 440 23.47 -7.73 29.01
CA PRO A 440 23.91 -6.83 30.08
C PRO A 440 25.24 -6.12 29.79
N SER A 441 26.07 -6.69 28.91
CA SER A 441 27.32 -6.06 28.48
C SER A 441 27.12 -4.87 27.55
N VAL A 442 25.98 -4.82 26.84
CA VAL A 442 25.64 -3.80 25.83
C VAL A 442 24.74 -2.72 26.42
N PHE A 443 23.68 -3.15 27.10
CA PHE A 443 22.69 -2.27 27.69
C PHE A 443 22.96 -2.17 29.19
N LYS A 444 23.80 -1.21 29.59
CA LYS A 444 24.08 -0.90 31.01
C LYS A 444 23.27 0.32 31.49
N ASP A 445 23.24 1.37 30.68
CA ASP A 445 22.48 2.59 30.94
C ASP A 445 21.08 2.55 30.30
N ASP A 446 20.22 3.52 30.63
CA ASP A 446 18.87 3.66 30.05
C ASP A 446 18.86 4.19 28.61
N VAL A 447 19.93 3.92 27.83
CA VAL A 447 20.09 4.39 26.44
C VAL A 447 18.97 3.86 25.55
N ALA A 448 18.55 2.60 25.73
CA ALA A 448 17.44 2.05 24.97
C ALA A 448 16.12 2.77 25.32
N LEU A 449 15.90 3.11 26.59
CA LEU A 449 14.71 3.84 27.04
C LEU A 449 14.69 5.27 26.47
N GLU A 450 15.82 5.97 26.53
CA GLU A 450 16.01 7.29 25.94
C GLU A 450 15.76 7.25 24.42
N TRP A 451 16.37 6.30 23.72
CA TRP A 451 16.18 6.12 22.28
C TRP A 451 14.72 5.81 21.94
N LEU A 452 14.05 4.93 22.68
CA LEU A 452 12.63 4.61 22.45
C LEU A 452 11.70 5.80 22.69
N SER A 453 12.10 6.75 23.54
CA SER A 453 11.35 7.97 23.81
C SER A 453 11.36 8.98 22.66
N TYR A 454 12.32 8.86 21.73
CA TYR A 454 12.45 9.75 20.59
C TYR A 454 11.39 9.52 19.51
N THR A 455 11.13 10.56 18.73
CA THR A 455 10.38 10.46 17.47
C THR A 455 11.09 9.52 16.49
N PRO A 456 10.40 8.93 15.49
CA PRO A 456 11.05 8.05 14.52
C PRO A 456 12.23 8.73 13.80
N THR A 457 12.11 10.04 13.54
CA THR A 457 13.16 10.86 12.92
C THR A 457 14.37 11.03 13.86
N GLU A 458 14.14 11.39 15.12
CA GLU A 458 15.20 11.53 16.12
C GLU A 458 15.89 10.18 16.40
N ARG A 459 15.15 9.06 16.36
CA ARG A 459 15.73 7.72 16.49
C ARG A 459 16.70 7.39 15.36
N ALA A 460 16.36 7.73 14.13
CA ALA A 460 17.22 7.54 12.97
C ALA A 460 18.49 8.41 13.07
N VAL A 461 18.34 9.67 13.49
CA VAL A 461 19.47 10.61 13.65
C VAL A 461 20.40 10.20 14.79
N ASN A 462 19.85 9.75 15.92
CA ASN A 462 20.63 9.36 17.09
C ASN A 462 21.09 7.90 17.07
N PHE A 463 20.81 7.13 16.02
CA PHE A 463 21.22 5.72 15.90
C PHE A 463 22.74 5.56 15.90
N ALA A 464 23.47 6.48 15.26
CA ALA A 464 24.93 6.50 15.23
C ALA A 464 25.58 6.54 16.63
N ARG A 465 24.88 7.09 17.64
CA ARG A 465 25.35 7.13 19.03
C ARG A 465 25.26 5.77 19.72
N LEU A 466 24.30 4.93 19.32
CA LEU A 466 24.20 3.53 19.76
C LEU A 466 25.22 2.65 19.03
N GLU A 467 25.46 2.90 17.73
CA GLU A 467 26.52 2.23 16.95
C GLU A 467 27.91 2.49 17.53
N ASP A 468 28.26 3.74 17.84
CA ASP A 468 29.56 4.10 18.41
C ASP A 468 29.81 3.44 19.79
N VAL A 469 28.75 3.25 20.60
CA VAL A 469 28.83 2.49 21.85
C VAL A 469 29.02 0.99 21.60
N ALA A 470 28.32 0.42 20.62
CA ALA A 470 28.45 -0.98 20.25
C ALA A 470 29.81 -1.30 19.62
N GLU A 471 30.32 -0.44 18.72
CA GLU A 471 31.64 -0.56 18.09
C GLU A 471 32.77 -0.51 19.13
N LYS A 472 32.66 0.38 20.14
CA LYS A 472 33.62 0.45 21.25
C LYS A 472 33.65 -0.79 22.14
N LEU A 473 32.55 -1.53 22.23
CA LEU A 473 32.43 -2.71 23.09
C LEU A 473 32.76 -4.03 22.39
N PHE A 474 32.54 -4.15 21.07
CA PHE A 474 32.60 -5.44 20.36
C PHE A 474 33.79 -5.67 19.44
N GLY A 475 34.77 -4.75 19.38
CA GLY A 475 36.10 -5.01 18.79
C GLY A 475 36.07 -5.76 17.45
N SER A 476 35.85 -5.03 16.35
CA SER A 476 36.13 -5.42 14.97
C SER A 476 36.16 -6.94 14.65
N THR A 477 35.00 -7.61 14.57
CA THR A 477 34.86 -8.75 13.62
C THR A 477 33.44 -9.25 13.35
N SER A 478 32.39 -8.88 14.08
CA SER A 478 31.03 -9.42 13.79
C SER A 478 29.96 -8.37 13.46
N ALA A 479 30.21 -7.07 13.68
CA ALA A 479 29.25 -6.02 13.32
C ALA A 479 29.22 -5.74 11.81
N SER A 480 30.33 -5.93 11.10
CA SER A 480 30.47 -5.57 9.68
C SER A 480 29.65 -6.43 8.70
N GLU A 481 29.22 -7.63 9.10
CA GLU A 481 28.37 -8.49 8.26
C GLU A 481 26.87 -8.24 8.44
N PHE A 482 26.44 -7.77 9.62
CA PHE A 482 25.03 -7.41 9.86
C PHE A 482 24.70 -5.98 9.39
N VAL A 483 25.70 -5.10 9.44
CA VAL A 483 25.57 -3.67 9.13
C VAL A 483 25.52 -3.37 7.61
N LYS A 484 25.92 -4.31 6.74
CA LYS A 484 25.82 -4.13 5.28
C LYS A 484 24.38 -4.07 4.74
N ASN A 485 23.37 -4.44 5.52
CA ASN A 485 21.97 -4.34 5.12
C ASN A 485 21.21 -3.12 5.68
N ASP A 486 21.70 -2.47 6.75
CA ASP A 486 21.00 -1.36 7.43
C ASP A 486 21.67 0.02 7.27
N GLN A 487 22.97 0.09 6.93
CA GLN A 487 23.65 1.37 6.69
C GLN A 487 23.13 2.16 5.47
N THR A 488 22.29 1.54 4.63
CA THR A 488 21.58 2.20 3.54
C THR A 488 20.40 3.08 3.98
N MET A 489 19.97 3.01 5.25
CA MET A 489 18.77 3.75 5.73
C MET A 489 19.08 4.98 6.59
N ALA A 490 20.26 5.07 7.22
CA ALA A 490 20.55 6.12 8.21
C ALA A 490 21.25 7.37 7.65
N THR A 491 21.78 7.35 6.42
CA THR A 491 22.44 8.51 5.79
C THR A 491 21.53 9.35 4.89
N LEU A 492 20.24 9.03 4.76
CA LEU A 492 19.29 9.70 3.85
C LEU A 492 18.45 10.80 4.53
N THR A 493 18.97 11.49 5.54
CA THR A 493 18.24 12.60 6.23
C THR A 493 18.40 13.96 5.55
N ARG A 494 18.76 14.02 4.27
CA ARG A 494 18.84 15.31 3.57
C ARG A 494 18.60 15.21 2.06
N GLU A 495 17.40 14.82 1.64
CA GLU A 495 17.08 14.72 0.22
C GLU A 495 15.64 15.20 -0.05
N GLU A 496 15.36 16.08 -1.03
CA GLU A 496 16.07 16.18 -2.31
C GLU A 496 15.13 16.29 -3.55
N LEU A 497 13.84 15.95 -3.47
CA LEU A 497 13.16 15.33 -4.64
C LEU A 497 12.12 16.12 -5.44
N LEU A 498 11.41 17.08 -4.84
CA LEU A 498 10.32 17.78 -5.50
C LEU A 498 10.64 19.27 -5.55
N SER A 499 10.97 19.78 -6.73
CA SER A 499 11.30 21.20 -6.90
C SER A 499 10.07 22.01 -7.31
N VAL A 500 9.96 23.19 -6.75
CA VAL A 500 8.99 24.20 -7.19
C VAL A 500 9.58 24.97 -8.37
N ALA A 501 8.85 25.15 -9.47
CA ALA A 501 9.27 26.12 -10.49
C ALA A 501 8.77 27.52 -10.08
N SER A 502 9.66 28.51 -10.01
CA SER A 502 9.31 29.89 -9.64
C SER A 502 8.79 30.70 -10.84
N ALA A 503 7.72 31.45 -10.61
CA ALA A 503 7.43 32.67 -11.35
C ALA A 503 7.57 33.82 -10.34
N ASN A 504 8.52 34.73 -10.60
CA ASN A 504 8.84 35.84 -9.68
C ASN A 504 7.66 36.81 -9.58
N PHE A 505 7.23 37.13 -8.36
CA PHE A 505 6.33 38.25 -8.08
C PHE A 505 6.84 39.06 -6.89
N THR A 506 6.97 40.38 -7.09
CA THR A 506 7.21 41.36 -6.03
C THR A 506 6.02 42.30 -5.97
N SER A 507 5.44 42.47 -4.79
CA SER A 507 4.82 43.75 -4.41
C SER A 507 5.02 43.98 -2.91
N PRO A 508 5.28 45.22 -2.48
CA PRO A 508 5.64 45.54 -1.09
C PRO A 508 4.44 45.37 -0.13
N PRO A 509 4.68 45.02 1.15
CA PRO A 509 3.68 44.52 2.09
C PRO A 509 2.84 45.61 2.80
N ASN A 510 2.39 46.66 2.09
CA ASN A 510 1.77 47.82 2.76
C ASN A 510 0.33 48.18 2.35
N GLU A 511 -0.37 47.42 1.49
CA GLU A 511 -1.79 47.68 1.16
C GLU A 511 -2.63 46.39 1.22
N ARG A 512 -3.88 46.47 1.71
CA ARG A 512 -4.84 45.34 1.74
C ARG A 512 -5.03 44.83 0.30
N THR A 513 -4.39 43.70 -0.04
CA THR A 513 -4.45 43.08 -1.36
C THR A 513 -5.31 41.81 -1.28
N LEU A 514 -6.33 41.68 -2.11
CA LEU A 514 -7.16 40.48 -2.23
C LEU A 514 -6.60 39.58 -3.34
N PHE A 515 -6.63 38.26 -3.13
CA PHE A 515 -6.13 37.27 -4.07
C PHE A 515 -7.27 36.40 -4.61
N PHE A 516 -7.42 36.34 -5.92
CA PHE A 516 -8.40 35.50 -6.61
C PHE A 516 -7.70 34.58 -7.60
N HIS A 517 -8.01 33.30 -7.56
CA HIS A 517 -7.43 32.30 -8.45
C HIS A 517 -8.46 31.84 -9.48
N ASP A 518 -8.05 31.84 -10.75
CA ASP A 518 -8.77 31.24 -11.86
C ASP A 518 -8.09 29.91 -12.21
N HIS A 519 -8.62 28.83 -11.63
CA HIS A 519 -8.15 27.47 -11.85
C HIS A 519 -8.28 27.03 -13.31
N ALA A 520 -9.37 27.41 -14.00
CA ALA A 520 -9.63 26.99 -15.37
C ALA A 520 -8.54 27.51 -16.35
N GLN A 521 -8.03 28.70 -16.08
CA GLN A 521 -7.02 29.37 -16.90
C GLN A 521 -5.62 29.40 -16.27
N ARG A 522 -5.44 28.81 -15.08
CA ARG A 522 -4.19 28.83 -14.29
C ARG A 522 -3.66 30.26 -14.07
N ARG A 523 -4.54 31.17 -13.66
CA ARG A 523 -4.26 32.61 -13.47
C ARG A 523 -4.49 33.03 -12.02
N MET A 524 -3.66 33.95 -11.54
CA MET A 524 -3.82 34.64 -10.26
C MET A 524 -4.15 36.10 -10.51
N CYS A 525 -5.15 36.62 -9.82
CA CYS A 525 -5.53 38.01 -9.87
C CYS A 525 -5.33 38.65 -8.49
N LEU A 526 -4.48 39.66 -8.43
CA LEU A 526 -4.28 40.49 -7.25
C LEU A 526 -5.13 41.73 -7.39
N LEU A 527 -5.90 42.06 -6.35
CA LEU A 527 -6.76 43.23 -6.33
C LEU A 527 -6.33 44.12 -5.17
N GLN A 528 -5.68 45.23 -5.46
CA GLN A 528 -5.28 46.24 -4.49
C GLN A 528 -6.45 47.16 -4.17
N VAL A 529 -6.71 47.36 -2.87
CA VAL A 529 -7.79 48.22 -2.38
C VAL A 529 -7.33 49.67 -2.36
N GLY A 530 -7.61 50.40 -3.45
CA GLY A 530 -7.44 51.86 -3.55
C GLY A 530 -8.67 52.64 -3.08
N GLY A 531 -8.53 53.96 -2.88
CA GLY A 531 -9.59 54.81 -2.31
C GLY A 531 -10.90 54.86 -3.12
N SER A 532 -10.84 55.00 -4.45
CA SER A 532 -12.04 55.10 -5.33
C SER A 532 -12.22 53.95 -6.33
N HIS A 533 -11.15 53.20 -6.61
CA HIS A 533 -11.15 52.07 -7.54
C HIS A 533 -10.25 50.95 -6.98
N PHE A 534 -10.64 49.70 -7.22
CA PHE A 534 -9.76 48.56 -7.08
C PHE A 534 -8.82 48.47 -8.28
N ARG A 535 -7.51 48.32 -8.04
CA ARG A 535 -6.53 48.06 -9.10
C ARG A 535 -6.21 46.57 -9.14
N GLY A 536 -6.53 45.94 -10.26
CA GLY A 536 -6.32 44.53 -10.51
C GLY A 536 -5.08 44.27 -11.36
N VAL A 537 -4.26 43.31 -10.96
CA VAL A 537 -3.16 42.77 -11.77
C VAL A 537 -3.36 41.26 -11.87
N MET A 538 -3.46 40.77 -13.11
CA MET A 538 -3.57 39.35 -13.41
C MET A 538 -2.25 38.80 -13.91
N HIS A 539 -1.84 37.67 -13.34
CA HIS A 539 -0.67 36.91 -13.70
C HIS A 539 -1.06 35.52 -14.17
N THR A 540 -0.37 34.99 -15.17
CA THR A 540 -0.58 33.63 -15.67
C THR A 540 0.56 32.73 -15.20
N ALA A 541 0.25 31.55 -14.66
CA ALA A 541 1.26 30.59 -14.23
C ALA A 541 2.21 30.22 -15.39
N GLY A 542 3.52 30.33 -15.18
CA GLY A 542 4.54 30.03 -16.20
C GLY A 542 4.71 31.10 -17.29
N SER A 543 4.12 32.29 -17.15
CA SER A 543 4.32 33.42 -18.05
C SER A 543 4.65 34.70 -17.28
N ASN A 544 5.59 35.50 -17.80
CA ASN A 544 5.90 36.83 -17.25
C ASN A 544 4.92 37.93 -17.71
N LYS A 545 3.89 37.59 -18.49
CA LYS A 545 2.89 38.55 -18.97
C LYS A 545 1.89 38.89 -17.86
N THR A 546 1.66 40.17 -17.66
CA THR A 546 0.67 40.69 -16.71
C THR A 546 -0.45 41.44 -17.45
N PHE A 547 -1.64 41.44 -16.88
CA PHE A 547 -2.77 42.22 -17.37
C PHE A 547 -3.33 43.09 -16.24
N ASN A 548 -3.29 44.41 -16.45
CA ASN A 548 -3.74 45.39 -15.47
C ASN A 548 -5.16 45.85 -15.81
N PHE A 549 -6.02 46.00 -14.81
CA PHE A 549 -7.38 46.49 -14.98
C PHE A 549 -7.84 47.26 -13.73
N GLU A 550 -8.93 48.02 -13.86
CA GLU A 550 -9.53 48.75 -12.75
C GLU A 550 -11.01 48.38 -12.59
N LEU A 551 -11.47 48.27 -11.34
CA LEU A 551 -12.87 48.02 -10.97
C LEU A 551 -13.36 49.09 -9.97
N PRO A 552 -14.66 49.41 -9.91
CA PRO A 552 -15.21 50.35 -8.92
C PRO A 552 -15.06 49.80 -7.48
N SER A 553 -14.65 50.63 -6.52
CA SER A 553 -14.35 50.19 -5.13
C SER A 553 -15.57 49.89 -4.25
N SER A 554 -16.79 50.16 -4.71
CA SER A 554 -18.02 50.11 -3.90
C SER A 554 -18.60 48.71 -3.68
N GLU A 555 -17.94 47.65 -4.14
CA GLU A 555 -18.56 46.32 -4.26
C GLU A 555 -17.79 45.22 -3.55
N MET A 556 -18.51 44.37 -2.82
CA MET A 556 -17.97 43.17 -2.21
C MET A 556 -17.76 42.11 -3.29
N ILE A 557 -16.55 41.53 -3.35
CA ILE A 557 -16.16 40.54 -4.35
C ILE A 557 -15.80 39.23 -3.63
N SER A 558 -16.57 38.17 -3.84
CA SER A 558 -16.29 36.83 -3.30
C SER A 558 -15.46 35.96 -4.23
N SER A 559 -15.63 36.12 -5.54
CA SER A 559 -14.90 35.39 -6.58
C SER A 559 -14.73 36.28 -7.81
N LEU A 560 -13.60 36.18 -8.50
CA LEU A 560 -13.27 36.98 -9.69
C LEU A 560 -12.49 36.13 -10.68
N LYS A 561 -12.94 36.09 -11.93
CA LYS A 561 -12.28 35.36 -13.03
C LYS A 561 -12.32 36.16 -14.32
N ILE A 562 -11.29 36.00 -15.14
CA ILE A 562 -11.09 36.84 -16.33
C ILE A 562 -11.15 35.97 -17.57
N SER A 563 -11.87 36.46 -18.57
CA SER A 563 -11.98 35.79 -19.87
C SER A 563 -10.60 35.43 -20.47
N PRO A 564 -10.48 34.33 -21.22
CA PRO A 564 -9.20 33.86 -21.75
C PRO A 564 -8.50 34.90 -22.64
N ASN A 565 -9.28 35.71 -23.36
CA ASN A 565 -8.83 36.80 -24.21
C ASN A 565 -8.60 38.14 -23.48
N CYS A 566 -8.75 38.17 -22.14
CA CYS A 566 -8.58 39.35 -21.29
C CYS A 566 -9.51 40.54 -21.63
N LYS A 567 -10.66 40.29 -22.25
CA LYS A 567 -11.59 41.35 -22.67
C LYS A 567 -12.73 41.62 -21.69
N ALA A 568 -12.93 40.73 -20.74
CA ALA A 568 -13.95 40.86 -19.70
C ALA A 568 -13.53 40.20 -18.40
N VAL A 569 -13.91 40.81 -17.28
CA VAL A 569 -13.86 40.25 -15.93
C VAL A 569 -15.29 39.88 -15.51
N ALA A 570 -15.44 38.68 -14.93
CA ALA A 570 -16.63 38.25 -14.24
C ALA A 570 -16.34 38.17 -12.75
N PHE A 571 -17.19 38.77 -11.91
CA PHE A 571 -17.05 38.68 -10.47
C PHE A 571 -18.40 38.48 -9.77
N GLU A 572 -18.41 37.69 -8.70
CA GLU A 572 -19.59 37.45 -7.88
C GLU A 572 -19.76 38.60 -6.87
N GLN A 573 -20.88 39.31 -6.98
CA GLN A 573 -21.21 40.44 -6.09
C GLN A 573 -22.05 39.98 -4.89
N SER A 574 -22.89 38.96 -5.09
CA SER A 574 -23.68 38.31 -4.04
C SER A 574 -23.95 36.87 -4.44
N GLN A 575 -24.48 36.06 -3.52
CA GLN A 575 -24.72 34.61 -3.71
C GLN A 575 -25.64 34.26 -4.90
N ASN A 576 -26.30 35.25 -5.52
CA ASN A 576 -27.21 35.08 -6.65
C ASN A 576 -26.87 35.98 -7.86
N ILE A 577 -25.81 36.80 -7.81
CA ILE A 577 -25.52 37.82 -8.84
C ILE A 577 -24.05 37.76 -9.26
N ILE A 578 -23.82 37.55 -10.56
CA ILE A 578 -22.51 37.69 -11.20
C ILE A 578 -22.53 38.96 -12.08
N LYS A 579 -21.54 39.81 -11.88
CA LYS A 579 -21.31 41.02 -12.66
C LYS A 579 -20.24 40.81 -13.72
N PHE A 580 -20.44 41.45 -14.87
CA PHE A 580 -19.48 41.43 -15.96
C PHE A 580 -19.02 42.85 -16.27
N VAL A 581 -17.71 43.03 -16.34
CA VAL A 581 -17.07 44.28 -16.75
C VAL A 581 -16.26 43.97 -17.99
N SER A 582 -16.59 44.65 -19.07
CA SER A 582 -15.88 44.54 -20.34
C SER A 582 -14.84 45.64 -20.50
N PHE A 583 -13.71 45.30 -21.13
CA PHE A 583 -12.58 46.18 -21.39
C PHE A 583 -12.53 46.50 -22.89
N GLY A 584 -12.65 47.79 -23.22
CA GLY A 584 -12.71 48.34 -24.59
C GLY A 584 -12.67 49.87 -24.58
N GLU A 585 -13.05 50.54 -25.67
CA GLU A 585 -13.02 52.02 -25.79
C GLU A 585 -13.90 52.76 -24.77
N ARG A 586 -14.91 52.10 -24.19
CA ARG A 586 -15.67 52.53 -23.01
C ARG A 586 -15.82 51.36 -22.06
N GLN A 587 -15.42 51.51 -20.79
CA GLN A 587 -15.76 50.54 -19.74
C GLN A 587 -17.28 50.55 -19.53
N GLN A 588 -17.95 49.45 -19.89
CA GLN A 588 -19.36 49.23 -19.57
C GLN A 588 -19.47 47.99 -18.68
N SER A 589 -20.14 48.17 -17.54
CA SER A 589 -20.56 47.09 -16.67
C SER A 589 -22.00 46.71 -17.02
N PHE A 590 -22.26 45.41 -17.08
CA PHE A 590 -23.62 44.91 -17.21
C PHE A 590 -23.85 43.79 -16.20
N LEU A 591 -25.10 43.71 -15.74
CA LEU A 591 -25.56 42.75 -14.75
C LEU A 591 -26.12 41.54 -15.47
N VAL A 592 -25.77 40.35 -14.96
CA VAL A 592 -26.61 39.17 -15.17
C VAL A 592 -27.26 38.86 -13.83
N SER A 593 -28.48 39.34 -13.67
CA SER A 593 -29.33 39.06 -12.50
C SER A 593 -30.41 38.02 -12.76
N ASP A 594 -30.42 37.39 -13.94
CA ASP A 594 -31.49 36.47 -14.35
C ASP A 594 -30.98 35.03 -14.57
N LEU A 595 -31.12 34.19 -13.54
CA LEU A 595 -31.53 32.80 -13.72
C LEU A 595 -33.07 32.81 -13.72
N ASP A 596 -33.66 32.93 -14.91
CA ASP A 596 -35.09 32.95 -15.28
C ASP A 596 -36.14 32.73 -14.16
N SER A 597 -37.04 33.71 -13.99
CA SER A 597 -38.50 33.63 -13.72
C SER A 597 -39.11 32.73 -12.62
N SER A 598 -38.34 31.89 -11.89
CA SER A 598 -38.90 30.93 -10.92
C SER A 598 -38.31 30.98 -9.50
N GLY A 599 -37.56 32.03 -9.15
CA GLY A 599 -37.10 32.27 -7.77
C GLY A 599 -35.61 31.97 -7.53
N ALA A 600 -35.01 32.79 -6.67
CA ALA A 600 -33.58 32.90 -6.35
C ALA A 600 -32.87 31.57 -6.03
N SER A 601 -32.24 30.94 -7.04
CA SER A 601 -31.33 29.80 -6.84
C SER A 601 -29.92 30.29 -6.55
N LYS A 602 -29.31 29.78 -5.48
CA LYS A 602 -27.94 30.11 -5.08
C LYS A 602 -26.93 29.67 -6.15
N ILE A 603 -26.06 30.58 -6.56
CA ILE A 603 -24.93 30.30 -7.44
C ILE A 603 -23.86 29.57 -6.63
N LEU A 604 -23.39 28.43 -7.15
CA LEU A 604 -22.29 27.69 -6.56
C LEU A 604 -20.94 28.18 -7.10
N GLY A 605 -20.91 28.63 -8.37
CA GLY A 605 -19.74 29.25 -8.99
C GLY A 605 -19.85 29.35 -10.51
N PHE A 606 -18.81 29.88 -11.14
CA PHE A 606 -18.73 30.10 -12.59
C PHE A 606 -17.31 29.87 -13.10
N GLU A 607 -17.16 29.47 -14.37
CA GLU A 607 -15.87 29.16 -15.01
C GLU A 607 -15.83 29.71 -16.44
N TRP A 608 -14.71 30.33 -16.84
CA TRP A 608 -14.46 30.65 -18.24
C TRP A 608 -13.93 29.40 -18.96
N LEU A 609 -14.66 28.97 -19.99
CA LEU A 609 -14.25 27.88 -20.88
C LEU A 609 -13.14 28.35 -21.83
N LYS A 610 -12.33 27.41 -22.33
CA LYS A 610 -11.24 27.69 -23.30
C LYS A 610 -11.72 28.44 -24.56
N SER A 611 -12.99 28.27 -24.92
CA SER A 611 -13.67 28.94 -26.03
C SER A 611 -13.94 30.44 -25.81
N GLY A 612 -13.86 30.93 -24.56
CA GLY A 612 -14.30 32.26 -24.18
C GLY A 612 -15.77 32.35 -23.77
N ASP A 613 -16.48 31.22 -23.74
CA ASP A 613 -17.84 31.12 -23.19
C ASP A 613 -17.79 30.89 -21.68
N ILE A 614 -18.88 31.16 -20.96
CA ILE A 614 -18.95 31.05 -19.50
C ILE A 614 -19.91 29.95 -19.04
N LEU A 615 -19.40 29.10 -18.17
CA LEU A 615 -20.16 28.09 -17.43
C LEU A 615 -20.63 28.71 -16.11
N ILE A 616 -21.91 28.60 -15.79
CA ILE A 616 -22.50 29.00 -14.51
C ILE A 616 -23.17 27.78 -13.89
N VAL A 617 -22.81 27.47 -12.64
CA VAL A 617 -23.37 26.35 -11.88
C VAL A 617 -24.13 26.91 -10.69
N SER A 618 -25.42 26.61 -10.63
CA SER A 618 -26.30 26.94 -9.50
C SER A 618 -26.79 25.67 -8.82
N TYR A 619 -27.48 25.81 -7.69
CA TYR A 619 -28.09 24.68 -6.98
C TYR A 619 -29.07 23.89 -7.86
N CYS A 620 -29.79 24.58 -8.76
CA CYS A 620 -30.88 24.01 -9.57
C CYS A 620 -30.55 23.82 -11.07
N GLU A 621 -29.45 24.38 -11.57
CA GLU A 621 -29.17 24.44 -13.01
C GLU A 621 -27.66 24.58 -13.30
N ILE A 622 -27.19 23.86 -14.33
CA ILE A 622 -25.92 24.13 -15.02
C ILE A 622 -26.24 24.81 -16.35
N SER A 623 -25.67 25.98 -16.59
CA SER A 623 -25.92 26.77 -17.80
C SER A 623 -24.61 27.25 -18.43
N VAL A 624 -24.52 27.14 -19.76
CA VAL A 624 -23.40 27.69 -20.55
C VAL A 624 -23.91 28.89 -21.35
N TYR A 625 -23.20 30.01 -21.26
CA TYR A 625 -23.51 31.26 -21.93
C TYR A 625 -22.37 31.69 -22.84
N GLN A 626 -22.71 32.24 -23.99
CA GLN A 626 -21.76 32.91 -24.87
C GLN A 626 -21.63 34.38 -24.49
N PHE A 627 -20.39 34.84 -24.35
CA PHE A 627 -20.11 36.26 -24.18
C PHE A 627 -20.09 36.97 -25.53
N VAL A 628 -21.08 37.86 -25.76
CA VAL A 628 -21.21 38.62 -27.00
C VAL A 628 -20.61 40.01 -26.79
N GLU A 629 -19.32 40.13 -27.12
CA GLU A 629 -18.50 41.33 -26.88
C GLU A 629 -19.16 42.63 -27.40
N GLN A 630 -19.64 42.62 -28.66
CA GLN A 630 -20.24 43.80 -29.32
C GLN A 630 -21.51 44.33 -28.63
N LYS A 631 -22.24 43.46 -27.92
CA LYS A 631 -23.51 43.79 -27.29
C LYS A 631 -23.41 43.93 -25.78
N HIS A 632 -22.22 43.70 -25.21
CA HIS A 632 -22.00 43.66 -23.77
C HIS A 632 -23.08 42.82 -23.05
N CYS A 633 -23.34 41.60 -23.57
CA CYS A 633 -24.38 40.73 -23.03
C CYS A 633 -23.98 39.25 -23.09
N LEU A 634 -24.66 38.43 -22.29
CA LEU A 634 -24.57 36.97 -22.36
C LEU A 634 -25.75 36.38 -23.15
N ARG A 635 -25.46 35.43 -24.04
CA ARG A 635 -26.48 34.63 -24.73
C ARG A 635 -26.44 33.21 -24.21
N ARG A 636 -27.51 32.71 -23.60
CA ARG A 636 -27.58 31.31 -23.13
C ARG A 636 -27.48 30.35 -24.32
N LEU A 637 -26.50 29.44 -24.29
CA LEU A 637 -26.32 28.41 -25.32
C LEU A 637 -27.04 27.11 -24.94
N ARG A 638 -26.87 26.68 -23.68
CA ARG A 638 -27.40 25.40 -23.18
C ARG A 638 -27.64 25.48 -21.68
N SER A 639 -28.66 24.79 -21.20
CA SER A 639 -28.82 24.53 -19.77
C SER A 639 -29.33 23.12 -19.47
N VAL A 640 -29.04 22.64 -18.26
CA VAL A 640 -29.48 21.36 -17.72
C VAL A 640 -29.91 21.58 -16.26
N ARG A 641 -31.17 21.26 -15.95
CA ARG A 641 -31.68 21.30 -14.58
C ARG A 641 -31.15 20.12 -13.77
N ILE A 642 -30.57 20.40 -12.60
CA ILE A 642 -30.04 19.42 -11.65
C ILE A 642 -30.19 19.92 -10.21
N CYS A 643 -30.14 19.05 -9.22
CA CYS A 643 -30.03 19.46 -7.80
C CYS A 643 -28.64 19.08 -7.29
N THR A 644 -27.73 20.05 -7.14
CA THR A 644 -26.35 19.79 -6.69
C THR A 644 -25.93 20.72 -5.56
N ASN A 645 -25.10 20.21 -4.65
CA ASN A 645 -24.58 20.98 -3.52
C ASN A 645 -23.22 21.64 -3.82
N ALA A 646 -22.40 21.03 -4.69
CA ALA A 646 -21.07 21.50 -5.02
C ALA A 646 -20.56 20.88 -6.33
N TYR A 647 -19.54 21.50 -6.92
CA TYR A 647 -18.96 21.09 -8.20
C TYR A 647 -17.44 21.24 -8.22
N VAL A 648 -16.78 20.52 -9.14
CA VAL A 648 -15.39 20.72 -9.55
C VAL A 648 -15.36 20.72 -11.08
N TYR A 649 -14.72 21.72 -11.69
CA TYR A 649 -14.48 21.75 -13.13
C TYR A 649 -12.99 21.51 -13.42
N SER A 650 -12.71 20.44 -14.17
CA SER A 650 -11.37 20.14 -14.68
C SER A 650 -11.26 20.60 -16.14
N PRO A 651 -10.56 21.70 -16.41
CA PRO A 651 -10.38 22.22 -17.77
C PRO A 651 -9.50 21.30 -18.62
N ASP A 652 -8.58 20.55 -18.01
CA ASP A 652 -7.65 19.66 -18.70
C ASP A 652 -8.39 18.41 -19.21
N CYS A 653 -9.34 17.90 -18.43
CA CYS A 653 -10.15 16.73 -18.79
C CYS A 653 -11.46 17.08 -19.54
N ASP A 654 -11.81 18.38 -19.64
CA ASP A 654 -13.13 18.88 -20.09
C ASP A 654 -14.31 18.26 -19.31
N LEU A 655 -14.11 18.03 -18.00
CA LEU A 655 -15.09 17.39 -17.11
C LEU A 655 -15.63 18.36 -16.06
N LEU A 656 -16.95 18.38 -15.91
CA LEU A 656 -17.65 19.02 -14.80
C LEU A 656 -18.23 17.94 -13.88
N ILE A 657 -17.72 17.85 -12.65
CA ILE A 657 -18.17 16.90 -11.65
C ILE A 657 -19.08 17.64 -10.69
N THR A 658 -20.26 17.10 -10.43
CA THR A 658 -21.25 17.63 -9.49
C THR A 658 -21.65 16.56 -8.50
N TRP A 659 -21.96 16.93 -7.26
CA TRP A 659 -22.45 15.96 -6.28
C TRP A 659 -23.57 16.51 -5.41
N THR A 660 -24.34 15.58 -4.84
CA THR A 660 -25.48 15.86 -3.96
C THR A 660 -25.34 15.03 -2.70
N HIS A 661 -25.49 15.66 -1.54
CA HIS A 661 -25.38 15.02 -0.24
C HIS A 661 -26.70 14.35 0.18
N GLY A 662 -26.61 13.08 0.58
CA GLY A 662 -27.73 12.29 1.09
C GLY A 662 -27.22 11.21 2.07
N ARG A 663 -27.86 10.04 2.10
CA ARG A 663 -27.31 8.86 2.82
C ARG A 663 -26.03 8.33 2.17
N SER A 664 -25.99 8.36 0.84
CA SER A 664 -24.79 8.23 0.00
C SER A 664 -24.55 9.58 -0.70
N THR A 665 -23.30 9.90 -1.05
CA THR A 665 -23.02 11.07 -1.91
C THR A 665 -23.09 10.60 -3.36
N THR A 666 -24.02 11.16 -4.12
CA THR A 666 -24.18 10.84 -5.55
C THR A 666 -23.37 11.81 -6.39
N PHE A 667 -22.45 11.29 -7.21
CA PHE A 667 -21.67 12.05 -8.17
C PHE A 667 -22.29 11.94 -9.57
N THR A 668 -22.38 13.07 -10.27
CA THR A 668 -22.72 13.14 -11.69
C THR A 668 -21.62 13.87 -12.44
N VAL A 669 -21.04 13.20 -13.43
CA VAL A 669 -19.98 13.73 -14.28
C VAL A 669 -20.58 14.17 -15.60
N PHE A 670 -20.36 15.42 -15.98
CA PHE A 670 -20.69 16.00 -17.27
C PHE A 670 -19.42 16.21 -18.09
N ARG A 671 -19.54 16.07 -19.39
CA ARG A 671 -18.48 16.39 -20.34
C ARG A 671 -18.89 17.59 -21.18
N ILE A 672 -17.99 18.57 -21.30
CA ILE A 672 -18.22 19.80 -22.05
C ILE A 672 -17.36 19.73 -23.32
N LYS A 673 -17.94 19.29 -24.44
CA LYS A 673 -17.22 19.18 -25.73
C LYS A 673 -17.61 20.33 -26.64
N ASN A 674 -16.83 21.40 -26.66
CA ASN A 674 -17.23 22.69 -27.22
C ASN A 674 -18.42 23.26 -26.42
N SER A 675 -18.50 24.57 -26.24
CA SER A 675 -19.48 25.20 -25.33
C SER A 675 -20.95 24.91 -25.62
N ALA A 676 -21.26 24.35 -26.80
CA ALA A 676 -22.59 23.94 -27.21
C ALA A 676 -23.01 22.54 -26.70
N VAL A 677 -22.07 21.65 -26.34
CA VAL A 677 -22.37 20.25 -25.97
C VAL A 677 -22.08 20.01 -24.49
N LEU A 678 -23.13 20.11 -23.66
CA LEU A 678 -23.13 19.69 -22.27
C LEU A 678 -23.82 18.32 -22.14
N GLN A 679 -23.03 17.25 -22.01
CA GLN A 679 -23.54 15.87 -21.99
C GLN A 679 -23.25 15.20 -20.63
N LYS A 680 -24.25 14.56 -20.05
CA LYS A 680 -24.06 13.68 -18.88
C LYS A 680 -23.23 12.45 -19.29
N PHE A 681 -22.08 12.29 -18.66
CA PHE A 681 -21.03 11.34 -19.06
C PHE A 681 -21.00 10.09 -18.15
N SER A 682 -21.13 10.25 -16.83
CA SER A 682 -21.21 9.14 -15.88
C SER A 682 -21.95 9.53 -14.60
N LYS A 683 -22.40 8.54 -13.82
CA LYS A 683 -23.00 8.71 -12.50
C LYS A 683 -22.55 7.58 -11.58
N PHE A 684 -22.17 7.88 -10.35
CA PHE A 684 -21.82 6.85 -9.34
C PHE A 684 -22.15 7.34 -7.93
N GLU A 685 -22.20 6.42 -6.98
CA GLU A 685 -22.47 6.71 -5.57
C GLU A 685 -21.27 6.36 -4.72
N VAL A 686 -21.00 7.20 -3.72
CA VAL A 686 -19.93 7.02 -2.74
C VAL A 686 -20.55 6.85 -1.37
N GLU A 687 -20.41 5.65 -0.82
CA GLU A 687 -20.73 5.36 0.57
C GLU A 687 -19.63 5.96 1.46
N HIS A 688 -20.01 6.94 2.25
CA HIS A 688 -19.15 7.54 3.26
C HIS A 688 -19.97 7.62 4.55
N VAL A 689 -19.34 7.30 5.68
CA VAL A 689 -20.05 7.18 6.97
C VAL A 689 -20.41 8.56 7.49
N CYS A 690 -21.52 9.09 6.99
CA CYS A 690 -22.23 10.17 7.64
C CYS A 690 -22.92 9.60 8.88
N ASN A 691 -22.26 9.63 10.04
CA ASN A 691 -23.01 9.63 11.29
C ASN A 691 -23.90 10.87 11.26
N VAL A 692 -25.23 10.63 11.23
CA VAL A 692 -26.29 11.63 10.99
C VAL A 692 -26.24 12.82 11.96
N ALA A 693 -25.47 12.73 13.05
CA ALA A 693 -25.33 13.78 14.06
C ALA A 693 -24.14 14.74 13.91
N LYS A 694 -23.08 14.42 13.11
CA LYS A 694 -21.84 15.24 13.04
C LYS A 694 -21.09 15.20 11.69
N SER A 695 -21.76 14.97 10.56
CA SER A 695 -21.08 14.91 9.26
C SER A 695 -20.75 16.30 8.70
N GLN A 696 -19.47 16.53 8.33
CA GLN A 696 -19.09 17.67 7.49
C GLN A 696 -19.34 17.31 6.01
N PRO A 697 -19.93 18.21 5.20
CA PRO A 697 -20.11 17.96 3.77
C PRO A 697 -18.76 17.80 3.06
N LEU A 698 -18.74 16.96 2.01
CA LEU A 698 -17.56 16.81 1.16
C LEU A 698 -17.21 18.15 0.51
N MET A 699 -15.96 18.58 0.68
CA MET A 699 -15.47 19.85 0.16
C MET A 699 -14.83 19.67 -1.22
N GLU A 700 -14.80 20.74 -2.02
CA GLU A 700 -14.20 20.77 -3.38
C GLU A 700 -12.79 20.18 -3.42
N ARG A 701 -11.92 20.56 -2.47
CA ARG A 701 -10.54 20.06 -2.33
C ARG A 701 -10.39 18.54 -2.15
N GLN A 702 -11.48 17.83 -1.84
CA GLN A 702 -11.50 16.38 -1.64
C GLN A 702 -11.86 15.61 -2.91
N VAL A 703 -12.20 16.29 -4.00
CA VAL A 703 -12.56 15.67 -5.27
C VAL A 703 -11.56 16.14 -6.33
N ILE A 704 -11.00 15.22 -7.10
CA ILE A 704 -10.06 15.52 -8.19
C ILE A 704 -10.46 14.80 -9.46
N ALA A 705 -10.41 15.50 -10.60
CA ALA A 705 -10.50 14.88 -11.92
C ALA A 705 -9.11 14.90 -12.55
N ALA A 706 -8.59 13.72 -12.89
CA ALA A 706 -7.27 13.59 -13.47
C ALA A 706 -7.24 12.51 -14.54
N GLU A 707 -6.39 12.71 -15.53
CA GLU A 707 -5.97 11.67 -16.47
C GLU A 707 -4.69 11.03 -15.93
N ILE A 708 -4.75 9.72 -15.67
CA ILE A 708 -3.62 8.94 -15.16
C ILE A 708 -3.45 7.74 -16.09
N TYR A 709 -2.30 7.63 -16.76
CA TYR A 709 -2.02 6.60 -17.76
C TYR A 709 -3.12 6.49 -18.84
N ASN A 710 -3.50 7.63 -19.43
CA ASN A 710 -4.56 7.76 -20.44
C ASN A 710 -5.97 7.32 -19.98
N ASN A 711 -6.17 7.18 -18.68
CA ASN A 711 -7.46 6.83 -18.10
C ASN A 711 -7.97 8.02 -17.27
N LEU A 712 -9.19 8.46 -17.57
CA LEU A 712 -9.85 9.52 -16.81
C LEU A 712 -10.38 8.93 -15.50
N TYR A 713 -9.99 9.53 -14.39
CA TYR A 713 -10.44 9.17 -13.05
C TYR A 713 -11.12 10.35 -12.36
N VAL A 714 -12.14 10.04 -11.55
CA VAL A 714 -12.59 10.90 -10.47
C VAL A 714 -12.07 10.31 -9.16
N GLY A 715 -11.16 11.01 -8.50
CA GLY A 715 -10.64 10.65 -7.19
C GLY A 715 -11.44 11.32 -6.08
N VAL A 716 -11.84 10.55 -5.07
CA VAL A 716 -12.58 11.05 -3.90
C VAL A 716 -11.80 10.74 -2.62
N LEU A 717 -11.34 11.79 -1.95
CA LEU A 717 -10.62 11.75 -0.68
C LEU A 717 -11.60 11.58 0.48
N LEU A 718 -11.57 10.40 1.09
CA LEU A 718 -12.41 10.02 2.22
C LEU A 718 -11.58 9.86 3.48
N THR A 719 -12.08 10.38 4.60
CA THR A 719 -11.57 10.03 5.93
C THR A 719 -12.39 8.85 6.43
N ASN A 720 -11.77 7.68 6.56
CA ASN A 720 -12.49 6.49 6.99
C ASN A 720 -12.70 6.52 8.50
N LEU A 721 -13.97 6.66 8.94
CA LEU A 721 -14.37 6.65 10.35
C LEU A 721 -14.72 5.24 10.87
N MET A 722 -14.72 4.21 10.04
CA MET A 722 -15.11 2.83 10.44
C MET A 722 -13.98 2.05 11.11
N LEU A 723 -12.73 2.50 10.99
CA LEU A 723 -11.60 1.99 11.75
C LEU A 723 -11.47 2.85 13.01
N TYR A 724 -12.25 2.51 14.04
CA TYR A 724 -12.32 3.23 15.33
C TYR A 724 -10.99 3.29 16.13
N SER A 725 -9.87 2.83 15.55
CA SER A 725 -8.54 2.87 16.17
C SER A 725 -7.47 3.58 15.33
N SER A 726 -7.74 4.01 14.09
CA SER A 726 -6.75 4.68 13.23
C SER A 726 -7.46 5.53 12.20
N GLY A 727 -7.47 6.85 12.34
CA GLY A 727 -8.04 7.78 11.35
C GLY A 727 -7.28 7.73 10.02
N CYS A 728 -7.49 6.67 9.24
CA CYS A 728 -6.84 6.43 7.96
C CYS A 728 -7.53 7.28 6.88
N VAL A 729 -6.74 7.99 6.10
CA VAL A 729 -7.22 8.74 4.95
C VAL A 729 -7.02 7.89 3.70
N GLN A 730 -8.05 7.81 2.86
CA GLN A 730 -8.00 7.06 1.63
C GLN A 730 -8.52 7.89 0.45
N VAL A 731 -8.02 7.61 -0.75
CA VAL A 731 -8.58 8.14 -2.00
C VAL A 731 -9.13 6.97 -2.80
N GLN A 732 -10.41 7.05 -3.14
CA GLN A 732 -11.06 6.09 -4.04
C GLN A 732 -11.04 6.64 -5.47
N LEU A 733 -10.51 5.88 -6.41
CA LEU A 733 -10.43 6.25 -7.83
C LEU A 733 -11.55 5.56 -8.62
N TYR A 734 -12.35 6.38 -9.30
CA TYR A 734 -13.46 5.94 -10.15
C TYR A 734 -13.11 6.22 -11.62
N PRO A 735 -12.80 5.19 -12.43
CA PRO A 735 -12.55 5.38 -13.85
C PRO A 735 -13.82 5.79 -14.59
N VAL A 736 -13.68 6.81 -15.43
CA VAL A 736 -14.73 7.37 -16.27
C VAL A 736 -14.34 7.19 -17.73
N GLN A 737 -14.24 5.92 -18.17
CA GLN A 737 -13.76 5.59 -19.51
C GLN A 737 -14.83 5.71 -20.62
N LYS A 738 -14.29 5.81 -21.85
CA LYS A 738 -14.98 5.92 -23.15
C LYS A 738 -14.68 4.70 -24.03
N LYS A 739 -15.07 3.49 -23.65
CA LYS A 739 -14.96 2.30 -24.54
C LYS A 739 -16.11 1.32 -24.29
N VAL A 740 -17.28 1.60 -24.86
CA VAL A 740 -18.18 0.52 -25.31
C VAL A 740 -17.99 0.46 -26.83
N PRO A 741 -17.58 -0.68 -27.41
CA PRO A 741 -17.58 -0.87 -28.87
C PRO A 741 -18.98 -0.56 -29.40
N GLN A 742 -19.06 0.12 -30.55
CA GLN A 742 -20.28 0.64 -31.18
C GLN A 742 -21.28 -0.43 -31.67
N SER A 743 -21.60 -1.46 -30.87
CA SER A 743 -22.54 -2.52 -31.25
C SER A 743 -23.79 -2.63 -30.38
N ARG A 744 -24.00 -1.75 -29.39
CA ARG A 744 -25.31 -1.69 -28.68
C ARG A 744 -25.74 -0.25 -28.45
N LEU A 745 -26.78 0.17 -29.19
CA LEU A 745 -27.63 1.30 -28.83
C LEU A 745 -28.22 1.03 -27.44
N SER A 746 -27.58 1.56 -26.41
CA SER A 746 -28.19 1.73 -25.10
C SER A 746 -27.83 3.12 -24.62
N SER A 747 -28.81 4.00 -24.55
CA SER A 747 -28.74 5.35 -23.98
C SER A 747 -28.54 5.36 -22.45
N SER A 748 -28.02 4.28 -21.87
CA SER A 748 -27.79 4.15 -20.43
C SER A 748 -26.47 4.81 -20.03
N VAL A 749 -26.55 5.77 -19.09
CA VAL A 749 -25.38 6.38 -18.46
C VAL A 749 -24.56 5.29 -17.77
N SER A 750 -23.26 5.19 -18.07
CA SER A 750 -22.39 4.21 -17.43
C SER A 750 -22.20 4.54 -15.94
N THR A 751 -22.40 3.54 -15.09
CA THR A 751 -22.13 3.64 -13.66
C THR A 751 -20.66 3.31 -13.41
N ALA A 752 -19.87 4.30 -12.97
CA ALA A 752 -18.48 4.08 -12.60
C ALA A 752 -18.40 3.27 -11.28
N LYS A 753 -17.50 2.30 -11.21
CA LYS A 753 -17.18 1.54 -10.00
C LYS A 753 -15.75 1.87 -9.58
N VAL A 754 -15.46 1.81 -8.29
CA VAL A 754 -14.10 1.98 -7.78
C VAL A 754 -13.19 0.88 -8.34
N THR A 755 -11.99 1.23 -8.77
CA THR A 755 -10.97 0.25 -9.20
C THR A 755 -9.73 0.27 -8.32
N ASP A 756 -9.38 1.43 -7.78
CA ASP A 756 -8.15 1.63 -7.02
C ASP A 756 -8.44 2.44 -5.75
N ILE A 757 -7.86 2.00 -4.63
CA ILE A 757 -7.93 2.69 -3.34
C ILE A 757 -6.51 3.00 -2.86
N LEU A 758 -6.20 4.28 -2.74
CA LEU A 758 -4.92 4.77 -2.24
C LEU A 758 -5.03 5.01 -0.74
N VAL A 759 -4.19 4.35 0.06
CA VAL A 759 -4.31 4.34 1.53
C VAL A 759 -3.12 5.06 2.16
N VAL A 760 -3.41 6.05 3.02
CA VAL A 760 -2.40 6.71 3.87
C VAL A 760 -2.77 6.47 5.33
N ASN A 761 -1.91 5.74 6.05
CA ASN A 761 -2.08 5.47 7.47
C ASN A 761 -1.65 6.66 8.35
N LYS A 762 -2.24 7.84 8.08
CA LYS A 762 -2.05 9.08 8.82
C LYS A 762 -3.37 9.83 8.91
N VAL A 763 -3.60 10.47 10.04
CA VAL A 763 -4.75 11.33 10.28
C VAL A 763 -4.41 12.76 9.84
N GLY A 764 -5.40 13.49 9.33
CA GLY A 764 -5.28 14.93 9.09
C GLY A 764 -5.98 15.39 7.82
N LYS A 765 -5.86 16.69 7.51
CA LYS A 765 -6.38 17.28 6.27
C LYS A 765 -5.36 17.08 5.15
N PHE A 766 -5.77 16.46 4.05
CA PHE A 766 -4.89 16.28 2.91
C PHE A 766 -5.33 17.16 1.75
N ALA A 767 -4.36 17.65 1.00
CA ALA A 767 -4.56 18.14 -0.36
C ALA A 767 -4.07 17.08 -1.34
N VAL A 768 -4.64 17.06 -2.55
CA VAL A 768 -4.33 16.06 -3.58
C VAL A 768 -3.93 16.74 -4.88
N HIS A 769 -2.89 16.23 -5.52
CA HIS A 769 -2.38 16.68 -6.81
C HIS A 769 -2.11 15.47 -7.72
N VAL A 770 -2.05 15.71 -9.02
CA VAL A 770 -1.57 14.73 -10.00
C VAL A 770 -0.51 15.37 -10.87
N VAL A 771 0.68 14.78 -10.87
CA VAL A 771 1.85 15.28 -11.62
C VAL A 771 2.52 14.09 -12.29
N ASP A 772 2.69 14.13 -13.62
CA ASP A 772 3.37 13.09 -14.40
C ASP A 772 2.87 11.64 -14.11
N ASN A 773 1.55 11.46 -14.18
CA ASN A 773 0.86 10.20 -13.84
C ASN A 773 1.02 9.72 -12.38
N LEU A 774 1.60 10.54 -11.50
CA LEU A 774 1.70 10.27 -10.06
C LEU A 774 0.60 10.98 -9.30
N PHE A 775 -0.02 10.27 -8.38
CA PHE A 775 -0.97 10.85 -7.44
C PHE A 775 -0.25 11.27 -6.17
N LEU A 776 -0.37 12.54 -5.80
CA LEU A 776 0.32 13.14 -4.66
C LEU A 776 -0.70 13.48 -3.58
N MET A 777 -0.42 13.09 -2.34
CA MET A 777 -1.20 13.49 -1.17
C MET A 777 -0.33 14.33 -0.23
N HIS A 778 -0.63 15.62 -0.13
CA HIS A 778 0.10 16.57 0.70
C HIS A 778 -0.53 16.68 2.09
N GLN A 779 0.29 16.61 3.13
CA GLN A 779 -0.09 16.87 4.51
C GLN A 779 0.75 18.01 5.10
N GLN A 780 0.15 19.19 5.20
CA GLN A 780 0.84 20.39 5.70
C GLN A 780 1.39 20.22 7.12
N GLN A 781 0.62 19.60 8.02
CA GLN A 781 1.02 19.43 9.43
C GLN A 781 2.24 18.52 9.59
N LEU A 782 2.40 17.53 8.71
CA LEU A 782 3.55 16.62 8.69
C LEU A 782 4.68 17.14 7.78
N GLN A 783 4.45 18.26 7.08
CA GLN A 783 5.32 18.77 6.02
C GLN A 783 5.74 17.67 5.03
N ALA A 784 4.80 16.81 4.65
CA ALA A 784 5.07 15.58 3.90
C ALA A 784 4.13 15.42 2.71
N THR A 785 4.65 14.88 1.62
CA THR A 785 3.93 14.47 0.42
C THR A 785 4.08 12.96 0.25
N PHE A 786 2.96 12.26 0.15
CA PHE A 786 2.88 10.83 -0.12
C PHE A 786 2.65 10.63 -1.62
N VAL A 787 3.53 9.86 -2.27
CA VAL A 787 3.53 9.70 -3.74
C VAL A 787 3.04 8.31 -4.09
N PHE A 788 2.05 8.23 -4.97
CA PHE A 788 1.45 6.99 -5.44
C PHE A 788 1.61 6.85 -6.95
N ASP A 789 1.90 5.62 -7.38
CA ASP A 789 1.91 5.22 -8.78
C ASP A 789 0.98 4.02 -8.95
N ILE A 790 -0.22 4.24 -9.49
CA ILE A 790 -1.28 3.22 -9.59
C ILE A 790 -0.94 2.06 -10.54
N SER A 791 0.09 2.24 -11.38
CA SER A 791 0.56 1.17 -12.26
C SER A 791 1.65 0.31 -11.61
N SER A 792 2.10 0.67 -10.40
CA SER A 792 3.02 -0.16 -9.60
C SER A 792 2.27 -1.28 -8.88
N ASP A 793 3.04 -2.18 -8.27
CA ASP A 793 2.48 -3.33 -7.57
C ASP A 793 1.56 -2.89 -6.41
N CYS A 794 0.33 -3.40 -6.41
CA CYS A 794 -0.61 -3.21 -5.30
C CYS A 794 -0.33 -4.22 -4.18
N PHE A 795 -0.56 -3.84 -2.93
CA PHE A 795 -0.31 -4.75 -1.79
C PHE A 795 -1.48 -5.72 -1.54
N SER A 796 -2.68 -5.42 -2.05
CA SER A 796 -3.85 -6.28 -1.91
C SER A 796 -4.85 -6.03 -3.03
N ILE A 797 -5.56 -7.09 -3.43
CA ILE A 797 -6.70 -7.02 -4.34
C ILE A 797 -7.89 -7.68 -3.63
N LYS A 798 -8.95 -6.91 -3.36
CA LYS A 798 -10.20 -7.42 -2.74
C LYS A 798 -11.37 -7.03 -3.63
N ASP A 799 -12.22 -8.00 -3.97
CA ASP A 799 -13.39 -7.80 -4.85
C ASP A 799 -13.04 -7.13 -6.21
N GLY A 800 -11.84 -7.38 -6.72
CA GLY A 800 -11.32 -6.77 -7.95
C GLY A 800 -10.84 -5.32 -7.80
N ILE A 801 -10.86 -4.77 -6.58
CA ILE A 801 -10.35 -3.43 -6.24
C ILE A 801 -8.88 -3.56 -5.78
N LYS A 802 -8.00 -2.74 -6.37
CA LYS A 802 -6.58 -2.70 -6.02
C LYS A 802 -6.33 -1.72 -4.88
N TYR A 803 -5.59 -2.16 -3.88
CA TYR A 803 -5.18 -1.33 -2.75
C TYR A 803 -3.70 -0.96 -2.85
N HIS A 804 -3.43 0.33 -2.77
CA HIS A 804 -2.09 0.90 -2.95
C HIS A 804 -1.63 1.60 -1.68
N PHE A 805 -0.36 1.37 -1.34
CA PHE A 805 0.37 2.20 -0.38
C PHE A 805 1.24 3.22 -1.13
N PRO A 806 1.63 4.33 -0.47
CA PRO A 806 2.52 5.28 -1.10
C PRO A 806 3.83 4.58 -1.46
N LEU A 807 4.29 4.79 -2.69
CA LEU A 807 5.57 4.26 -3.17
C LEU A 807 6.71 4.82 -2.33
N PHE A 808 6.60 6.10 -1.94
CA PHE A 808 7.47 6.77 -1.00
C PHE A 808 6.86 8.06 -0.43
N GLN A 809 7.51 8.60 0.60
CA GLN A 809 7.17 9.87 1.24
C GLN A 809 8.32 10.87 1.07
N VAL A 810 8.02 12.11 0.69
CA VAL A 810 9.02 13.17 0.45
C VAL A 810 8.58 14.51 1.01
N LYS A 811 9.55 15.39 1.31
CA LYS A 811 9.31 16.81 1.59
C LYS A 811 9.48 17.62 0.29
N LEU A 812 8.63 18.64 0.08
CA LEU A 812 8.81 19.58 -1.04
C LEU A 812 10.10 20.38 -0.85
N GLN A 813 10.71 20.81 -1.94
CA GLN A 813 11.88 21.69 -1.93
C GLN A 813 11.50 23.11 -2.34
N PRO A 814 12.27 24.11 -1.90
CA PRO A 814 12.16 25.46 -2.43
C PRO A 814 12.49 25.48 -3.94
N PRO A 815 12.06 26.53 -4.66
CA PRO A 815 12.33 26.64 -6.07
C PRO A 815 13.82 26.74 -6.40
N ILE A 816 14.24 26.04 -7.45
CA ILE A 816 15.59 26.17 -8.02
C ILE A 816 15.58 27.45 -8.87
N LEU A 817 16.14 28.54 -8.35
CA LEU A 817 16.38 29.75 -9.14
C LEU A 817 17.52 29.46 -10.12
N SER A 818 17.18 29.21 -11.38
CA SER A 818 18.17 29.01 -12.44
C SER A 818 18.94 30.31 -12.70
N THR A 819 20.12 30.45 -12.10
CA THR A 819 21.11 31.46 -12.46
C THR A 819 21.85 31.00 -13.72
N SER A 820 21.27 31.15 -14.90
CA SER A 820 22.07 31.15 -16.14
C SER A 820 21.39 31.80 -17.35
N SER A 821 22.07 32.87 -17.79
CA SER A 821 22.30 33.33 -19.16
C SER A 821 21.47 34.46 -19.78
N SER A 822 22.21 35.55 -20.04
CA SER A 822 22.00 36.64 -21.01
C SER A 822 20.90 37.67 -20.77
N LEU A 823 21.17 38.63 -19.88
CA LEU A 823 20.72 40.02 -20.03
C LEU A 823 21.84 40.94 -19.55
N SER A 824 22.76 41.25 -20.47
CA SER A 824 23.55 42.47 -20.39
C SER A 824 22.59 43.66 -20.51
N SER A 825 22.80 44.68 -19.66
CA SER A 825 22.10 45.97 -19.60
C SER A 825 20.77 46.04 -18.83
N VAL A 826 20.79 45.79 -17.52
CA VAL A 826 19.97 46.57 -16.58
C VAL A 826 20.82 46.92 -15.35
N SER A 827 20.79 48.19 -14.97
CA SER A 827 21.52 48.83 -13.88
C SER A 827 21.50 48.04 -12.57
N THR A 828 22.69 47.86 -12.03
CA THR A 828 23.06 47.20 -10.77
C THR A 828 22.56 47.94 -9.52
N SER A 829 21.28 47.80 -9.17
CA SER A 829 20.81 48.25 -7.84
C SER A 829 19.67 47.43 -7.20
N SER A 830 19.23 46.30 -7.78
CA SER A 830 18.09 45.53 -7.24
C SER A 830 18.30 44.00 -7.17
N LEU A 831 19.53 43.51 -7.32
CA LEU A 831 19.86 42.08 -7.25
C LEU A 831 20.41 41.63 -5.89
N SER A 832 20.64 42.54 -4.93
CA SER A 832 21.19 42.22 -3.59
C SER A 832 20.13 41.83 -2.54
N HIS A 833 18.84 41.75 -2.88
CA HIS A 833 17.78 41.44 -1.93
C HIS A 833 17.30 39.98 -1.91
N PHE A 834 17.82 39.10 -2.79
CA PHE A 834 17.34 37.72 -2.91
C PHE A 834 18.15 36.67 -2.14
N ASP A 835 19.34 37.00 -1.63
CA ASP A 835 20.22 36.01 -0.97
C ASP A 835 19.82 35.62 0.47
N ASN A 836 18.75 36.21 1.03
CA ASN A 836 18.32 35.97 2.42
C ASN A 836 16.83 35.63 2.61
N PHE A 837 16.11 35.21 1.57
CA PHE A 837 14.72 34.75 1.72
C PHE A 837 14.65 33.26 2.08
N SER A 838 14.28 32.96 3.33
CA SER A 838 13.92 31.60 3.74
C SER A 838 12.48 31.28 3.30
N PHE A 839 12.32 30.28 2.43
CA PHE A 839 11.00 29.80 2.01
C PHE A 839 10.43 28.85 3.08
N GLU A 840 9.31 29.26 3.69
CA GLU A 840 8.59 28.44 4.67
C GLU A 840 7.75 27.37 3.95
N LEU A 841 8.32 26.17 3.77
CA LEU A 841 7.63 25.07 3.12
C LEU A 841 6.44 24.56 3.95
N TYR A 842 5.34 24.24 3.26
CA TYR A 842 4.07 23.81 3.86
C TYR A 842 3.48 24.83 4.85
N CYS A 843 3.66 26.12 4.57
CA CYS A 843 3.02 27.17 5.36
C CYS A 843 1.50 26.91 5.47
N PRO A 844 0.88 27.13 6.64
CA PRO A 844 -0.56 26.95 6.81
C PRO A 844 -1.43 27.77 5.84
N ASN A 845 -0.88 28.85 5.28
CA ASN A 845 -1.54 29.72 4.31
C ASN A 845 -1.42 29.24 2.86
N TRP A 846 -0.71 28.13 2.60
CA TRP A 846 -0.65 27.56 1.27
C TRP A 846 -2.01 27.01 0.86
N ILE A 847 -2.39 27.34 -0.38
CA ILE A 847 -3.60 26.85 -1.02
C ILE A 847 -3.17 25.93 -2.15
N PHE A 848 -3.66 24.70 -2.12
CA PHE A 848 -3.40 23.69 -3.15
C PHE A 848 -4.51 23.72 -4.18
N TYR A 849 -4.15 24.01 -5.43
CA TYR A 849 -5.03 24.00 -6.56
C TYR A 849 -4.64 22.86 -7.49
N GLN A 850 -5.63 22.04 -7.82
CA GLN A 850 -5.44 20.92 -8.71
C GLN A 850 -5.06 21.40 -10.13
N PRO A 851 -4.44 20.55 -10.96
CA PRO A 851 -3.80 19.30 -10.56
C PRO A 851 -2.42 19.51 -9.92
N ASP A 852 -1.74 20.65 -10.08
CA ASP A 852 -0.31 20.81 -9.78
C ASP A 852 0.14 22.21 -9.27
N ILE A 853 -0.78 23.06 -8.80
CA ILE A 853 -0.49 24.46 -8.43
C ILE A 853 -0.52 24.65 -6.90
N ILE A 854 0.46 25.35 -6.35
CA ILE A 854 0.48 25.82 -4.97
C ILE A 854 0.52 27.35 -4.97
N VAL A 855 -0.35 27.98 -4.18
CA VAL A 855 -0.37 29.43 -3.97
C VAL A 855 0.06 29.74 -2.54
N ASP A 856 1.11 30.53 -2.39
CA ASP A 856 1.52 31.10 -1.12
C ASP A 856 0.96 32.53 -1.00
N ALA A 857 -0.18 32.67 -0.31
CA ALA A 857 -0.83 33.97 -0.12
C ALA A 857 -0.02 34.92 0.78
N LYS A 858 0.87 34.40 1.65
CA LYS A 858 1.71 35.22 2.54
C LYS A 858 2.83 35.87 1.75
N GLN A 859 3.42 35.14 0.80
CA GLN A 859 4.51 35.63 -0.04
C GLN A 859 4.04 36.17 -1.40
N GLY A 860 2.77 35.99 -1.76
CA GLY A 860 2.24 36.36 -3.08
C GLY A 860 2.82 35.53 -4.22
N CYS A 861 3.29 34.31 -3.93
CA CYS A 861 3.93 33.44 -4.91
C CYS A 861 2.95 32.39 -5.46
N LEU A 862 3.08 32.09 -6.76
CA LEU A 862 2.44 30.96 -7.40
C LEU A 862 3.50 29.98 -7.88
N TRP A 863 3.28 28.72 -7.56
CA TRP A 863 4.24 27.65 -7.74
C TRP A 863 3.62 26.50 -8.50
N ARG A 864 4.38 25.96 -9.44
CA ARG A 864 4.04 24.73 -10.15
C ARG A 864 4.89 23.59 -9.62
N LEU A 865 4.22 22.49 -9.28
CA LEU A 865 4.86 21.30 -8.75
C LEU A 865 5.43 20.46 -9.90
N VAL A 866 6.73 20.18 -9.86
CA VAL A 866 7.43 19.36 -10.86
C VAL A 866 8.23 18.28 -10.14
N PHE A 867 8.31 17.09 -10.74
CA PHE A 867 9.11 16.00 -10.19
C PHE A 867 10.57 16.10 -10.68
N ASN A 868 11.54 16.05 -9.77
CA ASN A 868 12.96 16.02 -10.14
C ASN A 868 13.50 14.58 -10.03
N PHE A 869 13.72 13.94 -11.18
CA PHE A 869 14.14 12.54 -11.22
C PHE A 869 15.59 12.30 -10.79
N GLN A 870 16.43 13.33 -10.69
CA GLN A 870 17.84 13.18 -10.31
C GLN A 870 18.02 12.53 -8.94
N TYR A 871 17.06 12.71 -8.05
CA TYR A 871 17.09 12.23 -6.68
C TYR A 871 16.23 10.96 -6.47
N ALA A 872 15.66 10.39 -7.53
CA ALA A 872 14.74 9.25 -7.40
C ALA A 872 15.43 8.00 -6.81
N GLU A 873 16.73 7.83 -7.08
CA GLU A 873 17.53 6.73 -6.53
C GLU A 873 17.64 6.75 -5.01
N SER A 874 17.57 7.94 -4.42
CA SER A 874 17.81 8.12 -3.00
C SER A 874 16.61 7.67 -2.15
N VAL A 875 15.43 7.61 -2.77
CA VAL A 875 14.18 7.23 -2.11
C VAL A 875 13.63 5.88 -2.55
N ILE A 876 14.01 5.37 -3.72
CA ILE A 876 13.64 4.03 -4.18
C ILE A 876 14.84 3.10 -4.10
N SER A 877 14.94 2.33 -3.00
CA SER A 877 16.10 1.46 -2.72
C SER A 877 16.31 0.34 -3.74
N SER A 878 15.23 -0.19 -4.33
CA SER A 878 15.33 -1.27 -5.32
C SER A 878 15.59 -0.69 -6.71
N LYS A 879 16.76 -1.03 -7.29
CA LYS A 879 17.18 -0.59 -8.63
C LYS A 879 16.17 -0.98 -9.71
N THR A 880 15.67 -2.21 -9.66
CA THR A 880 14.64 -2.70 -10.60
C THR A 880 13.33 -1.91 -10.49
N LYS A 881 12.87 -1.59 -9.26
CA LYS A 881 11.67 -0.75 -9.05
C LYS A 881 11.90 0.71 -9.45
N LEU A 882 13.11 1.23 -9.24
CA LEU A 882 13.51 2.58 -9.66
C LEU A 882 13.46 2.72 -11.18
N ILE A 883 14.04 1.77 -11.92
CA ILE A 883 13.94 1.77 -13.39
C ILE A 883 12.48 1.64 -13.81
N ALA A 884 11.72 0.71 -13.21
CA ALA A 884 10.28 0.57 -13.49
C ALA A 884 9.51 1.88 -13.29
N PHE A 885 9.84 2.62 -12.24
CA PHE A 885 9.27 3.94 -11.97
C PHE A 885 9.69 4.96 -13.03
N LEU A 886 10.99 5.13 -13.30
CA LEU A 886 11.53 6.16 -14.19
C LEU A 886 11.08 6.00 -15.65
N ILE A 887 11.04 4.78 -16.19
CA ILE A 887 10.62 4.56 -17.58
C ILE A 887 9.15 4.96 -17.85
N ARG A 888 8.33 5.04 -16.79
CA ARG A 888 6.93 5.49 -16.84
C ARG A 888 6.76 7.00 -16.64
N ARG A 889 7.86 7.74 -16.54
CA ARG A 889 7.88 9.20 -16.37
C ARG A 889 8.16 9.89 -17.69
N ASN A 890 7.80 11.16 -17.78
CA ASN A 890 8.19 12.02 -18.89
C ASN A 890 9.59 12.61 -18.64
N ASN A 891 10.47 12.61 -19.66
CA ASN A 891 11.83 13.16 -19.61
C ASN A 891 12.81 12.51 -18.61
N ALA A 892 12.60 11.25 -18.21
CA ALA A 892 13.49 10.54 -17.28
C ALA A 892 14.61 9.73 -17.98
N GLY A 893 14.65 9.74 -19.31
CA GLY A 893 15.56 8.91 -20.12
C GLY A 893 17.04 9.19 -19.87
N ASP A 894 17.42 10.46 -19.76
CA ASP A 894 18.80 10.85 -19.44
C ASP A 894 19.23 10.38 -18.04
N VAL A 895 18.32 10.40 -17.07
CA VAL A 895 18.57 9.88 -15.72
C VAL A 895 18.76 8.37 -15.75
N VAL A 896 17.89 7.64 -16.48
CA VAL A 896 18.02 6.18 -16.66
C VAL A 896 19.37 5.83 -17.31
N GLN A 897 19.77 6.54 -18.37
CA GLN A 897 21.05 6.35 -19.06
C GLN A 897 22.23 6.53 -18.10
N LYS A 898 22.25 7.62 -17.33
CA LYS A 898 23.31 7.92 -16.36
C LYS A 898 23.38 6.90 -15.23
N LEU A 899 22.23 6.45 -14.71
CA LEU A 899 22.17 5.42 -13.68
C LEU A 899 22.70 4.07 -14.18
N LEU A 900 22.27 3.63 -15.36
CA LEU A 900 22.74 2.37 -15.96
C LEU A 900 24.24 2.40 -16.22
N LEU A 901 24.76 3.47 -16.83
CA LEU A 901 26.19 3.64 -17.07
C LEU A 901 26.98 3.57 -15.77
N ARG A 902 26.53 4.27 -14.72
CA ARG A 902 27.21 4.28 -13.42
C ARG A 902 27.16 2.92 -12.74
N TRP A 903 26.00 2.25 -12.70
CA TRP A 903 25.87 0.95 -12.05
C TRP A 903 26.64 -0.16 -12.76
N LEU A 904 26.69 -0.15 -14.10
CA LEU A 904 27.51 -1.07 -14.87
C LEU A 904 29.00 -0.79 -14.63
N ARG A 905 29.43 0.48 -14.66
CA ARG A 905 30.82 0.86 -14.36
C ARG A 905 31.26 0.40 -12.97
N GLN A 906 30.39 0.50 -11.98
CA GLN A 906 30.64 0.08 -10.60
C GLN A 906 30.42 -1.42 -10.35
N ARG A 907 30.03 -2.20 -11.38
CA ARG A 907 29.62 -3.62 -11.26
C ARG A 907 28.58 -3.86 -10.16
N ALA A 908 27.68 -2.90 -9.98
CA ALA A 908 26.73 -2.87 -8.87
C ALA A 908 25.45 -3.69 -9.12
N LEU A 909 25.30 -4.30 -10.30
CA LEU A 909 24.13 -5.09 -10.69
C LEU A 909 24.52 -6.56 -10.82
N ASN A 910 23.69 -7.45 -10.27
CA ASN A 910 23.80 -8.88 -10.61
C ASN A 910 23.09 -9.19 -11.94
N ILE A 911 23.34 -10.37 -12.50
CA ILE A 911 22.84 -10.73 -13.84
C ILE A 911 21.31 -10.83 -13.91
N GLN A 912 20.66 -11.19 -12.80
CA GLN A 912 19.21 -11.29 -12.72
C GLN A 912 18.56 -9.90 -12.65
N GLU A 913 19.09 -9.00 -11.82
CA GLU A 913 18.67 -7.60 -11.76
C GLU A 913 18.83 -6.90 -13.10
N LEU A 914 19.95 -7.14 -13.78
CA LEU A 914 20.21 -6.56 -15.09
C LEU A 914 19.20 -7.04 -16.13
N ARG A 915 18.89 -8.35 -16.14
CA ARG A 915 17.86 -8.92 -17.01
C ARG A 915 16.50 -8.30 -16.74
N ASP A 916 16.10 -8.22 -15.47
CA ASP A 916 14.83 -7.62 -15.07
C ASP A 916 14.74 -6.14 -15.48
N ILE A 917 15.85 -5.40 -15.39
CA ILE A 917 15.96 -4.01 -15.81
C ILE A 917 15.78 -3.88 -17.33
N PHE A 918 16.49 -4.69 -18.13
CA PHE A 918 16.34 -4.67 -19.58
C PHE A 918 14.94 -5.10 -20.02
N ASP A 919 14.35 -6.10 -19.37
CA ASP A 919 12.99 -6.54 -19.66
C ASP A 919 11.97 -5.42 -19.40
N ARG A 920 12.15 -4.65 -18.32
CA ARG A 920 11.30 -3.49 -18.02
C ARG A 920 11.49 -2.35 -19.03
N ILE A 921 12.69 -2.13 -19.54
CA ILE A 921 12.94 -1.11 -20.58
C ILE A 921 12.28 -1.55 -21.90
N ASN A 922 12.49 -2.80 -22.30
CA ASN A 922 12.11 -3.31 -23.62
C ASN A 922 10.62 -3.64 -23.74
N ILE A 923 9.91 -3.99 -22.65
CA ILE A 923 8.46 -4.25 -22.68
C ILE A 923 7.64 -3.08 -23.25
N ILE A 924 8.18 -1.86 -23.16
CA ILE A 924 7.57 -0.63 -23.69
C ILE A 924 7.50 -0.67 -25.22
N PHE A 925 8.49 -1.27 -25.88
CA PHE A 925 8.60 -1.35 -27.34
C PHE A 925 7.99 -2.62 -27.93
N SER A 926 7.49 -3.53 -27.08
CA SER A 926 6.94 -4.80 -27.58
C SER A 926 5.76 -4.57 -28.52
N PRO A 927 5.74 -5.18 -29.72
CA PRO A 927 4.67 -5.02 -30.70
C PRO A 927 3.30 -5.53 -30.21
N LYS A 928 3.26 -6.31 -29.13
CA LYS A 928 2.05 -6.79 -28.45
C LYS A 928 1.30 -5.67 -27.68
N ASN A 929 1.95 -4.53 -27.38
CA ASN A 929 1.40 -3.43 -26.58
C ASN A 929 0.91 -2.21 -27.40
N LYS A 930 0.63 -2.36 -28.70
CA LYS A 930 0.32 -1.24 -29.63
C LYS A 930 -0.93 -0.40 -29.32
N ASP A 931 -1.80 -0.82 -28.40
CA ASP A 931 -3.07 -0.13 -28.10
C ASP A 931 -2.97 1.00 -27.05
N GLU A 932 -1.81 1.20 -26.42
CA GLU A 932 -1.59 2.28 -25.45
C GLU A 932 -0.62 3.33 -26.00
N LYS A 933 -1.13 4.47 -26.48
CA LYS A 933 -0.33 5.69 -26.70
C LYS A 933 0.27 6.12 -25.36
N THR A 934 1.44 5.64 -25.00
CA THR A 934 1.98 5.81 -23.64
C THR A 934 2.90 7.01 -23.57
N ASP A 935 2.59 7.92 -22.63
CA ASP A 935 3.48 8.99 -22.14
C ASP A 935 4.66 8.38 -21.36
N ARG A 936 5.46 7.56 -22.02
CA ARG A 936 6.64 6.87 -21.46
C ARG A 936 7.88 7.46 -22.10
N THR A 937 8.97 7.60 -21.36
CA THR A 937 10.24 8.04 -21.97
C THR A 937 10.84 6.87 -22.77
N PRO A 938 10.92 6.94 -24.10
CA PRO A 938 11.53 5.87 -24.88
C PRO A 938 13.04 5.91 -24.67
N LEU A 939 13.64 4.82 -24.18
CA LEU A 939 15.07 4.60 -24.28
C LEU A 939 15.35 3.79 -25.54
N THR A 940 15.87 4.43 -26.59
CA THR A 940 16.10 3.72 -27.87
C THR A 940 17.32 2.79 -27.80
N GLN A 941 17.39 1.80 -28.70
CA GLN A 941 18.55 0.91 -28.80
C GLN A 941 19.83 1.71 -29.08
N ASN A 942 19.78 2.67 -30.01
CA ASN A 942 20.91 3.54 -30.34
C ASN A 942 21.41 4.35 -29.13
N GLU A 943 20.52 4.98 -28.36
CA GLU A 943 20.93 5.71 -27.15
C GLU A 943 21.53 4.81 -26.08
N THR A 944 21.01 3.58 -25.93
CA THR A 944 21.55 2.59 -24.99
C THR A 944 22.97 2.20 -25.40
N ILE A 945 23.22 2.03 -26.69
CA ILE A 945 24.56 1.74 -27.20
C ILE A 945 25.49 2.95 -27.03
N GLU A 946 25.13 4.11 -27.57
CA GLU A 946 25.98 5.30 -27.62
C GLU A 946 26.31 5.86 -26.23
N LYS A 947 25.36 5.82 -25.29
CA LYS A 947 25.51 6.46 -23.98
C LYS A 947 25.79 5.49 -22.83
N VAL A 948 25.56 4.19 -22.99
CA VAL A 948 25.80 3.19 -21.93
C VAL A 948 26.93 2.23 -22.31
N PHE A 949 26.80 1.48 -23.40
CA PHE A 949 27.76 0.41 -23.71
C PHE A 949 29.05 0.90 -24.38
N GLN A 950 28.97 1.85 -25.32
CA GLN A 950 30.15 2.38 -26.03
C GLN A 950 31.12 3.14 -25.11
N PRO A 951 30.66 3.97 -24.14
CA PRO A 951 31.57 4.58 -23.18
C PRO A 951 32.29 3.53 -22.31
N LEU A 952 31.63 2.41 -21.98
CA LEU A 952 32.23 1.33 -21.19
C LEU A 952 33.27 0.54 -21.98
N SER A 953 33.06 0.32 -23.28
CA SER A 953 34.00 -0.42 -24.14
C SER A 953 35.31 0.32 -24.38
N THR A 954 35.28 1.66 -24.34
CA THR A 954 36.48 2.50 -24.55
C THR A 954 37.40 2.63 -23.33
N LEU A 955 36.98 2.14 -22.15
CA LEU A 955 37.77 2.22 -20.92
C LEU A 955 38.78 1.06 -20.85
N GLU A 956 40.06 1.37 -20.65
CA GLU A 956 41.15 0.37 -20.58
C GLU A 956 40.97 -0.65 -19.44
N GLU A 957 40.30 -0.27 -18.34
CA GLU A 957 40.07 -1.12 -17.17
C GLU A 957 38.90 -2.12 -17.33
N THR A 958 38.16 -2.08 -18.45
CA THR A 958 36.96 -2.90 -18.63
C THR A 958 37.30 -4.29 -19.15
N ASP A 959 36.81 -5.32 -18.45
CA ASP A 959 36.79 -6.70 -18.94
C ASP A 959 35.80 -6.83 -20.11
N GLN A 960 36.33 -7.01 -21.32
CA GLN A 960 35.56 -7.09 -22.55
C GLN A 960 34.62 -8.29 -22.58
N LEU A 961 35.01 -9.43 -21.98
CA LEU A 961 34.17 -10.62 -21.88
C LEU A 961 32.97 -10.37 -20.95
N TRP A 962 33.21 -9.71 -19.83
CA TRP A 962 32.15 -9.29 -18.93
C TRP A 962 31.17 -8.35 -19.64
N LEU A 963 31.66 -7.33 -20.36
CA LEU A 963 30.80 -6.39 -21.07
C LEU A 963 29.98 -7.07 -22.18
N ALA A 964 30.60 -8.01 -22.92
CA ALA A 964 29.91 -8.84 -23.91
C ALA A 964 28.77 -9.66 -23.30
N LYS A 965 28.98 -10.28 -22.13
CA LYS A 965 27.93 -11.03 -21.41
C LYS A 965 26.75 -10.15 -20.99
N ASN A 966 27.01 -8.91 -20.55
CA ASN A 966 25.96 -7.95 -20.21
C ASN A 966 25.17 -7.50 -21.44
N LEU A 967 25.87 -7.22 -22.56
CA LEU A 967 25.23 -6.88 -23.83
C LEU A 967 24.38 -8.05 -24.37
N LEU A 968 24.83 -9.31 -24.16
CA LEU A 968 24.05 -10.49 -24.52
C LEU A 968 22.75 -10.60 -23.71
N GLN A 969 22.72 -10.20 -22.43
CA GLN A 969 21.47 -10.12 -21.67
C GLN A 969 20.51 -9.08 -22.24
N TYR A 970 21.02 -7.94 -22.74
CA TYR A 970 20.21 -6.94 -23.42
C TYR A 970 19.62 -7.47 -24.74
N VAL A 971 20.44 -8.13 -25.56
CA VAL A 971 19.99 -8.81 -26.79
C VAL A 971 18.92 -9.87 -26.49
N GLN A 972 19.14 -10.69 -25.46
CA GLN A 972 18.17 -11.70 -25.03
C GLN A 972 16.82 -11.07 -24.65
N SER A 973 16.84 -9.94 -23.94
CA SER A 973 15.64 -9.19 -23.59
C SER A 973 14.89 -8.68 -24.82
N LEU A 974 15.61 -8.08 -25.79
CA LEU A 974 15.00 -7.61 -27.05
C LEU A 974 14.30 -8.75 -27.80
N LEU A 975 14.96 -9.91 -27.91
CA LEU A 975 14.40 -11.10 -28.56
C LEU A 975 13.17 -11.65 -27.82
N ASN A 976 13.21 -11.69 -26.48
CA ASN A 976 12.07 -12.15 -25.66
C ASN A 976 10.81 -11.30 -25.86
N PHE A 977 10.96 -10.02 -26.18
CA PHE A 977 9.84 -9.10 -26.41
C PHE A 977 9.46 -8.92 -27.90
N ASP A 978 9.97 -9.78 -28.78
CA ASP A 978 9.75 -9.74 -30.24
C ASP A 978 10.24 -8.42 -30.90
N ILE A 979 11.33 -7.84 -30.40
CA ILE A 979 11.92 -6.60 -30.92
C ILE A 979 13.12 -6.95 -31.82
N THR A 980 13.18 -6.34 -33.01
CA THR A 980 14.31 -6.50 -33.93
C THR A 980 15.56 -5.82 -33.36
N VAL A 981 16.65 -6.58 -33.21
CA VAL A 981 17.93 -6.06 -32.70
C VAL A 981 18.65 -5.27 -33.79
N ASP A 982 19.04 -4.04 -33.46
CA ASP A 982 19.70 -3.12 -34.40
C ASP A 982 21.12 -3.58 -34.77
N ALA A 983 21.56 -3.23 -35.98
CA ALA A 983 22.84 -3.66 -36.53
C ALA A 983 24.05 -3.23 -35.69
N GLU A 984 24.00 -2.05 -35.07
CA GLU A 984 25.08 -1.54 -34.21
C GLU A 984 25.20 -2.33 -32.89
N VAL A 985 24.11 -2.89 -32.37
CA VAL A 985 24.13 -3.77 -31.18
C VAL A 985 24.90 -5.05 -31.49
N TRP A 986 24.59 -5.68 -32.63
CA TRP A 986 25.29 -6.90 -33.08
C TRP A 986 26.76 -6.66 -33.36
N LYS A 987 27.07 -5.55 -34.04
CA LYS A 987 28.44 -5.15 -34.35
C LYS A 987 29.26 -4.95 -33.07
N LEU A 988 28.72 -4.25 -32.07
CA LEU A 988 29.43 -4.06 -30.79
C LEU A 988 29.65 -5.40 -30.07
N LEU A 989 28.65 -6.30 -30.04
CA LEU A 989 28.80 -7.61 -29.41
C LEU A 989 29.92 -8.44 -30.04
N VAL A 990 30.04 -8.43 -31.37
CA VAL A 990 31.11 -9.14 -32.07
C VAL A 990 32.48 -8.56 -31.77
N VAL A 991 32.60 -7.22 -31.76
CA VAL A 991 33.86 -6.53 -31.41
C VAL A 991 34.30 -6.93 -30.00
N LEU A 992 33.38 -6.87 -29.02
CA LEU A 992 33.69 -7.22 -27.62
C LEU A 992 34.12 -8.68 -27.44
N LEU A 993 33.44 -9.62 -28.11
CA LEU A 993 33.81 -11.04 -28.05
C LEU A 993 35.14 -11.33 -28.75
N ALA A 994 35.43 -10.69 -29.87
CA ALA A 994 36.70 -10.84 -30.59
C ALA A 994 37.87 -10.21 -29.83
N GLU A 995 37.66 -9.10 -29.12
CA GLU A 995 38.67 -8.49 -28.25
C GLU A 995 38.93 -9.31 -26.97
N ALA A 996 37.93 -10.07 -26.52
CA ALA A 996 38.03 -11.01 -25.40
C ALA A 996 38.62 -12.39 -25.79
N ASP A 997 39.06 -12.57 -27.05
CA ASP A 997 39.57 -13.83 -27.61
C ASP A 997 38.55 -15.01 -27.61
N GLU A 998 37.24 -14.75 -27.50
CA GLU A 998 36.17 -15.75 -27.48
C GLU A 998 35.72 -16.17 -28.89
N PHE A 999 36.67 -16.61 -29.71
CA PHE A 999 36.41 -16.96 -31.11
C PHE A 999 35.57 -18.24 -31.28
N GLN A 1000 35.67 -19.19 -30.36
CA GLN A 1000 34.85 -20.42 -30.38
C GLN A 1000 33.37 -20.08 -30.20
N LEU A 1001 33.04 -19.19 -29.26
CA LEU A 1001 31.67 -18.74 -29.04
C LEU A 1001 31.11 -18.00 -30.26
N LEU A 1002 31.92 -17.15 -30.91
CA LEU A 1002 31.54 -16.48 -32.16
C LEU A 1002 31.21 -17.47 -33.28
N GLN A 1003 32.00 -18.54 -33.42
CA GLN A 1003 31.73 -19.61 -34.37
C GLN A 1003 30.40 -20.31 -34.06
N GLU A 1004 30.21 -20.76 -32.82
CA GLU A 1004 29.00 -21.45 -32.39
C GLU A 1004 27.74 -20.62 -32.60
N MET A 1005 27.77 -19.33 -32.25
CA MET A 1005 26.65 -18.41 -32.43
C MET A 1005 26.29 -18.22 -33.92
N LEU A 1006 27.29 -18.23 -34.82
CA LEU A 1006 27.01 -18.17 -36.26
C LEU A 1006 26.45 -19.50 -36.77
N TYR A 1007 27.02 -20.65 -36.35
CA TYR A 1007 26.51 -21.98 -36.72
C TYR A 1007 25.05 -22.17 -36.28
N GLN A 1008 24.69 -21.68 -35.09
CA GLN A 1008 23.33 -21.69 -34.57
C GLN A 1008 22.41 -20.61 -35.19
N ARG A 1009 22.91 -19.82 -36.14
CA ARG A 1009 22.19 -18.72 -36.81
C ARG A 1009 21.62 -17.67 -35.85
N VAL A 1010 22.33 -17.41 -34.75
CA VAL A 1010 21.96 -16.36 -33.79
C VAL A 1010 22.22 -14.97 -34.39
N PHE A 1011 23.33 -14.81 -35.11
CA PHE A 1011 23.66 -13.55 -35.79
C PHE A 1011 22.89 -13.41 -37.12
N PRO A 1012 22.29 -12.24 -37.39
CA PRO A 1012 21.68 -11.97 -38.70
C PRO A 1012 22.76 -11.69 -39.76
N ASP A 1013 22.43 -11.96 -41.03
CA ASP A 1013 23.34 -11.74 -42.17
C ASP A 1013 23.47 -10.24 -42.51
N LEU A 1014 24.21 -9.49 -41.67
CA LEU A 1014 24.38 -8.05 -41.77
C LEU A 1014 25.77 -7.67 -42.32
N LYS A 1015 25.79 -6.80 -43.35
CA LYS A 1015 27.03 -6.28 -43.95
C LYS A 1015 27.97 -5.61 -42.93
N PRO A 1016 27.49 -4.74 -42.02
CA PRO A 1016 28.34 -4.15 -40.97
C PRO A 1016 28.97 -5.19 -40.03
N LEU A 1017 28.28 -6.30 -39.77
CA LEU A 1017 28.77 -7.39 -38.92
C LEU A 1017 29.92 -8.14 -39.57
N ALA A 1018 29.78 -8.47 -40.85
CA ALA A 1018 30.84 -9.13 -41.61
C ALA A 1018 32.11 -8.26 -41.71
N LEU A 1019 31.96 -6.96 -41.96
CA LEU A 1019 33.10 -6.04 -42.00
C LEU A 1019 33.82 -5.95 -40.64
N ALA A 1020 33.09 -5.97 -39.52
CA ALA A 1020 33.69 -5.99 -38.19
C ALA A 1020 34.47 -7.31 -37.93
N LEU A 1021 34.01 -8.45 -38.44
CA LEU A 1021 34.75 -9.71 -38.33
C LEU A 1021 36.04 -9.71 -39.16
N VAL A 1022 36.02 -9.09 -40.34
CA VAL A 1022 37.22 -8.98 -41.21
C VAL A 1022 38.34 -8.22 -40.50
N SER A 1023 38.05 -7.17 -39.72
CA SER A 1023 39.10 -6.45 -38.98
C SER A 1023 39.84 -7.31 -37.95
N PHE A 1024 39.26 -8.44 -37.52
CA PHE A 1024 39.89 -9.39 -36.61
C PHE A 1024 40.48 -10.63 -37.31
N ALA A 1025 40.41 -10.71 -38.64
CA ALA A 1025 40.97 -11.82 -39.42
C ALA A 1025 42.49 -12.02 -39.20
N ALA A 1026 43.22 -10.93 -38.89
CA ALA A 1026 44.65 -11.01 -38.58
C ALA A 1026 44.95 -11.71 -37.23
N LYS A 1027 44.00 -11.68 -36.28
CA LYS A 1027 44.15 -12.36 -34.98
C LYS A 1027 43.70 -13.83 -35.07
N ASN A 1028 42.63 -14.11 -35.80
CA ASN A 1028 42.10 -15.45 -35.97
C ASN A 1028 41.52 -15.64 -37.38
N GLU A 1029 42.09 -16.59 -38.12
CA GLU A 1029 41.69 -16.93 -39.49
C GLU A 1029 40.22 -17.37 -39.58
N SER A 1030 39.65 -17.91 -38.49
CA SER A 1030 38.23 -18.25 -38.46
C SER A 1030 37.29 -17.06 -38.63
N CYS A 1031 37.65 -15.87 -38.14
CA CYS A 1031 36.84 -14.65 -38.32
C CYS A 1031 36.67 -14.30 -39.80
N PHE A 1032 37.69 -14.56 -40.60
CA PHE A 1032 37.64 -14.37 -42.05
C PHE A 1032 36.62 -15.31 -42.71
N HIS A 1033 36.66 -16.60 -42.37
CA HIS A 1033 35.71 -17.57 -42.89
C HIS A 1033 34.27 -17.29 -42.42
N LEU A 1034 34.08 -16.80 -41.19
CA LEU A 1034 32.79 -16.37 -40.67
C LEU A 1034 32.24 -15.14 -41.41
N ALA A 1035 33.09 -14.14 -41.69
CA ALA A 1035 32.71 -12.95 -42.46
C ALA A 1035 32.31 -13.31 -43.89
N LEU A 1036 33.08 -14.19 -44.54
CA LEU A 1036 32.75 -14.71 -45.87
C LEU A 1036 31.42 -15.46 -45.87
N HIS A 1037 31.17 -16.32 -44.88
CA HIS A 1037 29.91 -17.05 -44.76
C HIS A 1037 28.71 -16.08 -44.70
N ILE A 1038 28.76 -15.03 -43.87
CA ILE A 1038 27.71 -14.00 -43.78
C ILE A 1038 27.50 -13.28 -45.12
N LEU A 1039 28.59 -12.88 -45.80
CA LEU A 1039 28.49 -12.13 -47.06
C LEU A 1039 28.04 -13.01 -48.24
N MET A 1040 28.41 -14.28 -48.27
CA MET A 1040 28.02 -15.22 -49.32
C MET A 1040 26.52 -15.56 -49.30
N HIS A 1041 25.87 -15.52 -48.14
CA HIS A 1041 24.41 -15.66 -48.04
C HIS A 1041 23.65 -14.41 -48.53
N ARG A 1042 24.34 -13.29 -48.77
CA ARG A 1042 23.74 -12.04 -49.28
C ARG A 1042 23.90 -11.91 -50.80
N LYS A 1043 22.79 -11.70 -51.51
CA LYS A 1043 22.78 -11.52 -52.97
C LYS A 1043 23.50 -10.26 -53.48
N ASN A 1044 23.67 -9.22 -52.66
CA ASN A 1044 24.22 -7.91 -53.04
C ASN A 1044 25.62 -7.63 -52.45
N SER A 1045 26.41 -8.65 -52.13
CA SER A 1045 27.71 -8.50 -51.46
C SER A 1045 28.89 -9.10 -52.26
N ALA A 1046 28.70 -9.26 -53.57
CA ALA A 1046 29.66 -9.92 -54.46
C ALA A 1046 31.01 -9.18 -54.52
N ILE A 1047 30.97 -7.85 -54.53
CA ILE A 1047 32.15 -6.98 -54.64
C ILE A 1047 33.02 -7.14 -53.39
N GLU A 1048 32.40 -7.06 -52.22
CA GLU A 1048 33.09 -7.13 -50.94
C GLU A 1048 33.68 -8.52 -50.69
N VAL A 1049 32.98 -9.60 -51.07
CA VAL A 1049 33.53 -10.97 -51.00
C VAL A 1049 34.78 -11.11 -51.87
N CYS A 1050 34.74 -10.57 -53.09
CA CYS A 1050 35.91 -10.59 -53.97
C CYS A 1050 37.06 -9.75 -53.43
N GLU A 1051 36.80 -8.57 -52.85
CA GLU A 1051 37.83 -7.73 -52.22
C GLU A 1051 38.49 -8.42 -51.01
N ILE A 1052 37.68 -9.04 -50.15
CA ILE A 1052 38.14 -9.78 -48.97
C ILE A 1052 39.01 -10.99 -49.37
N LEU A 1053 38.61 -11.76 -50.39
CA LEU A 1053 39.40 -12.89 -50.91
C LEU A 1053 40.70 -12.43 -51.58
N LEU A 1054 40.68 -11.26 -52.23
CA LEU A 1054 41.86 -10.66 -52.83
C LEU A 1054 42.88 -10.18 -51.79
N GLU A 1055 42.44 -9.65 -50.65
CA GLU A 1055 43.33 -9.26 -49.54
C GLU A 1055 44.10 -10.46 -48.96
N GLN A 1056 43.49 -11.64 -48.89
CA GLN A 1056 44.18 -12.89 -48.48
C GLN A 1056 45.04 -13.54 -49.58
N LYS A 1057 45.14 -12.91 -50.76
CA LYS A 1057 45.86 -13.43 -51.94
C LYS A 1057 45.26 -14.73 -52.51
N ASP A 1058 44.02 -15.09 -52.19
CA ASP A 1058 43.31 -16.23 -52.80
C ASP A 1058 42.52 -15.79 -54.05
N ILE A 1059 43.29 -15.57 -55.12
CA ILE A 1059 42.81 -15.03 -56.39
C ILE A 1059 41.89 -16.03 -57.12
N ILE A 1060 42.12 -17.34 -56.93
CA ILE A 1060 41.37 -18.40 -57.62
C ILE A 1060 39.97 -18.54 -57.02
N SER A 1061 39.85 -18.52 -55.70
CA SER A 1061 38.53 -18.56 -55.03
C SER A 1061 37.72 -17.30 -55.34
N ALA A 1062 38.36 -16.13 -55.38
CA ALA A 1062 37.71 -14.88 -55.79
C ALA A 1062 37.17 -14.95 -57.24
N LEU A 1063 37.96 -15.51 -58.17
CA LEU A 1063 37.55 -15.70 -59.57
C LEU A 1063 36.39 -16.72 -59.71
N LYS A 1064 36.43 -17.82 -58.96
CA LYS A 1064 35.36 -18.84 -58.95
C LYS A 1064 34.04 -18.28 -58.41
N TYR A 1065 34.11 -17.47 -57.36
CA TYR A 1065 32.94 -16.84 -56.77
C TYR A 1065 32.32 -15.80 -57.70
N ALA A 1066 33.14 -14.93 -58.30
CA ALA A 1066 32.71 -13.96 -59.31
C ALA A 1066 32.01 -14.64 -60.51
N ARG A 1067 32.51 -15.82 -60.93
CA ARG A 1067 31.90 -16.63 -61.99
C ARG A 1067 30.53 -17.21 -61.62
N HIS A 1068 30.32 -17.60 -60.35
CA HIS A 1068 29.07 -18.25 -59.92
C HIS A 1068 27.87 -17.27 -59.86
N LEU A 1069 28.11 -15.96 -59.75
CA LEU A 1069 27.06 -14.96 -59.56
C LEU A 1069 26.60 -14.27 -60.86
N ASP A 1070 27.16 -14.61 -62.03
CA ASP A 1070 26.90 -13.91 -63.32
C ASP A 1070 27.03 -12.37 -63.25
N ALA A 1071 27.76 -11.86 -62.23
CA ALA A 1071 27.86 -10.46 -61.87
C ALA A 1071 29.33 -10.01 -61.81
N VAL A 1072 30.11 -10.34 -62.85
CA VAL A 1072 31.47 -9.81 -62.96
C VAL A 1072 31.39 -8.35 -63.42
N ASP A 1073 31.46 -7.42 -62.48
CA ASP A 1073 31.63 -6.00 -62.78
C ASP A 1073 33.04 -5.78 -63.39
N PRO A 1074 33.18 -4.98 -64.48
CA PRO A 1074 34.48 -4.62 -65.06
C PRO A 1074 35.52 -4.15 -64.01
N VAL A 1075 35.09 -3.47 -62.96
CA VAL A 1075 35.97 -2.98 -61.88
C VAL A 1075 36.61 -4.13 -61.08
N ILE A 1076 35.86 -5.20 -60.79
CA ILE A 1076 36.36 -6.36 -60.03
C ILE A 1076 37.32 -7.18 -60.89
N ALA A 1077 37.00 -7.35 -62.17
CA ALA A 1077 37.85 -8.07 -63.12
C ALA A 1077 39.22 -7.38 -63.30
N LEU A 1078 39.27 -6.05 -63.38
CA LEU A 1078 40.53 -5.31 -63.41
C LEU A 1078 41.33 -5.50 -62.11
N LYS A 1079 40.70 -5.43 -60.94
CA LYS A 1079 41.35 -5.71 -59.64
C LYS A 1079 41.90 -7.14 -59.53
N LEU A 1080 41.19 -8.13 -60.05
CA LEU A 1080 41.66 -9.53 -60.09
C LEU A 1080 42.89 -9.72 -60.97
N ILE A 1081 42.91 -9.09 -62.14
CA ILE A 1081 44.05 -9.11 -63.07
C ILE A 1081 45.25 -8.39 -62.44
N GLU A 1082 45.03 -7.24 -61.80
CA GLU A 1082 46.07 -6.49 -61.12
C GLU A 1082 46.66 -7.26 -59.94
N ALA A 1083 45.82 -7.87 -59.11
CA ALA A 1083 46.24 -8.73 -58.01
C ALA A 1083 47.04 -9.95 -58.50
N ALA A 1084 46.62 -10.56 -59.61
CA ALA A 1084 47.33 -11.68 -60.22
C ALA A 1084 48.71 -11.27 -60.78
N LYS A 1085 48.87 -10.01 -61.22
CA LYS A 1085 50.16 -9.46 -61.64
C LYS A 1085 51.06 -9.19 -60.43
N LYS A 1086 50.50 -8.64 -59.35
CA LYS A 1086 51.23 -8.35 -58.09
C LYS A 1086 51.65 -9.60 -57.31
N SER A 1087 51.04 -10.76 -57.56
CA SER A 1087 51.39 -12.02 -56.86
C SER A 1087 52.72 -12.65 -57.30
N ASN A 1088 53.41 -12.07 -58.30
CA ASN A 1088 54.67 -12.57 -58.88
C ASN A 1088 54.62 -14.04 -59.37
N ASN A 1089 53.43 -14.58 -59.63
CA ASN A 1089 53.25 -15.92 -60.21
C ASN A 1089 52.79 -15.80 -61.68
N PRO A 1090 53.69 -16.02 -62.66
CA PRO A 1090 53.39 -15.87 -64.08
C PRO A 1090 52.22 -16.72 -64.58
N LEU A 1091 52.11 -17.96 -64.09
CA LEU A 1091 51.06 -18.91 -64.47
C LEU A 1091 49.69 -18.46 -63.94
N MET A 1092 49.65 -17.84 -62.77
CA MET A 1092 48.43 -17.33 -62.16
C MET A 1092 47.91 -16.11 -62.93
N PHE A 1093 48.77 -15.15 -63.27
CA PHE A 1093 48.40 -14.02 -64.13
C PHE A 1093 47.93 -14.50 -65.51
N TYR A 1094 48.67 -15.40 -66.14
CA TYR A 1094 48.31 -15.94 -67.46
C TYR A 1094 46.92 -16.58 -67.45
N SER A 1095 46.61 -17.40 -66.42
CA SER A 1095 45.34 -18.09 -66.30
C SER A 1095 44.16 -17.15 -66.03
N VAL A 1096 44.35 -16.15 -65.16
CA VAL A 1096 43.31 -15.15 -64.81
C VAL A 1096 43.05 -14.20 -65.98
N PHE A 1097 44.09 -13.74 -66.66
CA PHE A 1097 43.96 -12.86 -67.83
C PHE A 1097 43.32 -13.59 -69.01
N GLN A 1098 43.77 -14.82 -69.31
CA GLN A 1098 43.20 -15.65 -70.38
C GLN A 1098 41.71 -15.96 -70.14
N PHE A 1099 41.27 -16.04 -68.89
CA PHE A 1099 39.86 -16.24 -68.56
C PHE A 1099 39.00 -15.05 -69.02
N PHE A 1100 39.42 -13.81 -68.76
CA PHE A 1100 38.68 -12.61 -69.18
C PHE A 1100 38.86 -12.25 -70.66
N GLU A 1101 40.00 -12.60 -71.27
CA GLU A 1101 40.26 -12.42 -72.71
C GLU A 1101 39.36 -13.31 -73.58
N LYS A 1102 39.04 -14.53 -73.12
CA LYS A 1102 38.19 -15.48 -73.87
C LYS A 1102 36.75 -15.00 -74.08
N ASP A 1103 36.25 -14.12 -73.23
CA ASP A 1103 34.94 -13.47 -73.41
C ASP A 1103 35.13 -12.16 -74.20
N THR A 1104 34.94 -12.25 -75.52
CA THR A 1104 35.18 -11.15 -76.46
C THR A 1104 34.27 -9.93 -76.26
N ASN A 1105 33.08 -10.11 -75.66
CA ASN A 1105 32.19 -9.00 -75.35
C ASN A 1105 32.60 -8.31 -74.04
N PHE A 1106 33.00 -9.09 -73.04
CA PHE A 1106 33.42 -8.57 -71.74
C PHE A 1106 34.82 -7.92 -71.81
N SER A 1107 35.75 -8.46 -72.59
CA SER A 1107 37.06 -7.87 -72.85
C SER A 1107 36.97 -6.46 -73.45
N LYS A 1108 36.00 -6.22 -74.37
CA LYS A 1108 35.72 -4.88 -74.91
C LYS A 1108 35.19 -3.91 -73.85
N GLN A 1109 34.36 -4.40 -72.91
CA GLN A 1109 33.87 -3.60 -71.80
C GLN A 1109 35.00 -3.22 -70.82
N LEU A 1110 35.92 -4.15 -70.54
CA LEU A 1110 37.11 -3.91 -69.71
C LEU A 1110 38.06 -2.88 -70.34
N GLN A 1111 38.30 -3.00 -71.64
CA GLN A 1111 39.11 -2.05 -72.40
C GLN A 1111 38.46 -0.65 -72.44
N ALA A 1112 37.13 -0.57 -72.50
CA ALA A 1112 36.41 0.70 -72.43
C ALA A 1112 36.44 1.33 -71.02
N ALA A 1113 36.46 0.50 -69.96
CA ALA A 1113 36.47 0.97 -68.57
C ALA A 1113 37.82 1.54 -68.13
N SER A 1114 38.95 0.91 -68.52
CA SER A 1114 40.30 1.41 -68.22
C SER A 1114 41.31 1.02 -69.33
N PRO A 1115 41.41 1.82 -70.42
CA PRO A 1115 42.22 1.48 -71.59
C PRO A 1115 43.71 1.30 -71.25
N LYS A 1116 44.26 2.21 -70.44
CA LYS A 1116 45.70 2.23 -70.10
C LYS A 1116 46.16 1.02 -69.30
N GLU A 1117 45.33 0.56 -68.37
CA GLU A 1117 45.64 -0.60 -67.52
C GLU A 1117 45.48 -1.90 -68.31
N TRP A 1118 44.42 -1.99 -69.11
CA TRP A 1118 44.18 -3.14 -69.98
C TRP A 1118 45.33 -3.36 -70.97
N ASP A 1119 45.76 -2.31 -71.67
CA ASP A 1119 46.89 -2.39 -72.62
C ASP A 1119 48.19 -2.82 -71.92
N ALA A 1120 48.42 -2.35 -70.68
CA ALA A 1120 49.58 -2.73 -69.87
C ALA A 1120 49.51 -4.17 -69.33
N PHE A 1121 48.31 -4.72 -69.10
CA PHE A 1121 48.11 -6.13 -68.76
C PHE A 1121 48.25 -7.02 -69.98
N GLN A 1122 47.72 -6.60 -71.13
CA GLN A 1122 47.82 -7.33 -72.39
C GLN A 1122 49.26 -7.43 -72.90
N ALA A 1123 50.04 -6.35 -72.84
CA ALA A 1123 51.47 -6.38 -73.15
C ALA A 1123 52.26 -7.33 -72.23
N TYR A 1124 51.88 -7.43 -70.96
CA TYR A 1124 52.50 -8.37 -70.01
C TYR A 1124 52.07 -9.82 -70.27
N TYR A 1125 50.81 -10.04 -70.67
CA TYR A 1125 50.30 -11.35 -71.11
C TYR A 1125 51.01 -11.86 -72.36
N GLU A 1126 51.17 -11.01 -73.38
CA GLU A 1126 51.90 -11.34 -74.62
C GLU A 1126 53.37 -11.67 -74.34
N LYS A 1127 54.02 -10.93 -73.44
CA LYS A 1127 55.37 -11.24 -72.98
C LYS A 1127 55.45 -12.64 -72.35
N LEU A 1128 54.55 -12.97 -71.43
CA LEU A 1128 54.51 -14.29 -70.79
C LEU A 1128 54.16 -15.42 -71.75
N ARG A 1129 53.30 -15.17 -72.76
CA ARG A 1129 52.97 -16.11 -73.83
C ARG A 1129 54.17 -16.42 -74.72
N ASN A 1130 54.99 -15.41 -75.02
CA ASN A 1130 56.20 -15.55 -75.81
C ASN A 1130 57.34 -16.21 -75.01
N ASP A 1131 57.47 -15.91 -73.72
CA ASP A 1131 58.48 -16.51 -72.83
C ASP A 1131 58.14 -17.99 -72.49
N GLY A 1132 56.85 -18.35 -72.36
CA GLY A 1132 56.40 -19.73 -72.11
C GLY A 1132 56.41 -20.65 -73.34
N ALA A 1133 56.55 -20.10 -74.54
CA ALA A 1133 56.84 -20.88 -75.75
C ALA A 1133 58.32 -21.32 -75.84
N ALA A 1134 59.15 -20.92 -74.86
CA ALA A 1134 60.57 -21.24 -74.76
C ALA A 1134 60.95 -22.06 -73.50
N ALA A 1135 59.99 -22.71 -72.82
CA ALA A 1135 60.24 -23.65 -71.72
C ALA A 1135 59.57 -25.00 -71.97
#